data_AF-A0A1J1C422-F1
#
_entry.id   AF-A0A1J1C422-F1
#
_cell.length_a   1.000
_cell.length_b   1.000
_cell.length_c   1.000
_cell.angle_alpha   90.00
_cell.angle_beta   90.00
_cell.angle_gamma   90.00
#
_symmetry.space_group_name_H-M   'P 1'
#
loop_
_entity.id
_entity.type
_entity.pdbx_description
1 polymer ?
#
loop_
_entity_poly.entity_id
_entity_poly.type
_entity_poly.pdbx_seq_one_letter_code
_entity_poly.pdbx_strand_id
1 'polypeptide(L)'
;MKKQGMFKQSIIAIIAILALGLNLVNAQVQSTEKRYIRIGSLQSHFSAYGSERAWNNRYYEGLRWPAEYPMQDNSVIKRFWIGCEDFKDELGSSYEKYVIYFAASFVDEALFPMELKQIAKFEPPYVYVDGNNITAPYMDDIDEINPNIVPDRIIKNVVNTSMGLTLKRTIYAFSQQYHDNYYIKIFTFVNTGNTDYDDEIELPNQTLKGVRIAWGTRYSVCREGATVIGGPQQWGKFSWTTRRGEDYAAHATEQITLNNPIVDWLRCGFQWAGQGDVNTVIDNIGAPDYTGTGRLKAPHHAGVAILHVDKSPDDHSDDPNQPVVLGWHAGDKRPDIQGISKPNEPQMIQTYNTLLSGSPYMGLGGNERFDEKYMESNPVPYTVHNDAGGTNIWVAYGPWDLAPGDSITIVEVEGVSGLSRTMAELIGKRWKKAYDDPNDNGPFELPNGTTTDDKDVFKNEWVYTGKDSILLTFSRAKRNYDMGFQIPQPPLPPPVFQVESGGDLIKLSWAASPSEGDPDFGGYRIYRAVGKPDTVFNEIFACGKGTDNPEIVHSYNDVNAVRGYSYYYYIVAFNDGSNNQTDANPHGSLHSSKYYTRTTEPAYLKRKSGTALNQIRIVPNPYYIKASAREMQFPKEYDKIMFYNIPGKCKISIYTERGDLIATIDHNDGSGDEAWNSITDYRQVIVSGIYLVHFEVTENIYDPETSELLFKKGDSITKKLIVIR
;
A
#
# COMPACT_ATOMS: atom_id res chain seq x y z
N MET A 1 -24.27 30.05 59.63
CA MET A 1 -23.43 30.25 58.43
C MET A 1 -22.94 28.97 57.73
N LYS A 2 -23.06 27.74 58.28
CA LYS A 2 -22.57 26.52 57.59
C LYS A 2 -23.54 25.85 56.59
N LYS A 3 -24.84 26.17 56.57
CA LYS A 3 -25.82 25.57 55.64
C LYS A 3 -25.97 26.27 54.28
N GLN A 4 -25.53 27.52 54.13
CA GLN A 4 -25.59 28.24 52.84
C GLN A 4 -24.42 27.93 51.89
N GLY A 5 -23.29 27.42 52.41
CA GLY A 5 -22.11 27.05 51.60
C GLY A 5 -22.31 25.73 50.83
N MET A 6 -22.92 24.72 51.46
CA MET A 6 -23.18 23.42 50.82
C MET A 6 -24.20 23.49 49.68
N PHE A 7 -25.19 24.38 49.78
CA PHE A 7 -26.21 24.55 48.73
C PHE A 7 -25.63 25.24 47.48
N LYS A 8 -24.70 26.21 47.66
CA LYS A 8 -23.98 26.85 46.55
C LYS A 8 -22.98 25.90 45.87
N GLN A 9 -22.29 25.04 46.62
CA GLN A 9 -21.37 24.05 46.03
C GLN A 9 -22.11 22.94 45.26
N SER A 10 -23.31 22.56 45.70
CA SER A 10 -24.14 21.57 44.99
C SER A 10 -24.72 22.13 43.68
N ILE A 11 -25.10 23.42 43.65
CA ILE A 11 -25.57 24.09 42.42
C ILE A 11 -24.42 24.30 41.43
N ILE A 12 -23.21 24.64 41.89
CA ILE A 12 -22.03 24.77 41.02
C ILE A 12 -21.61 23.41 40.45
N ALA A 13 -21.70 22.33 41.24
CA ALA A 13 -21.43 20.97 40.75
C ALA A 13 -22.48 20.49 39.73
N ILE A 14 -23.76 20.81 39.94
CA ILE A 14 -24.83 20.47 38.99
C ILE A 14 -24.74 21.31 37.71
N ILE A 15 -24.35 22.59 37.78
CA ILE A 15 -24.09 23.43 36.60
C ILE A 15 -22.82 22.98 35.87
N ALA A 16 -21.78 22.52 36.57
CA ALA A 16 -20.59 21.94 35.95
C ALA A 16 -20.88 20.59 35.27
N ILE A 17 -21.74 19.75 35.86
CA ILE A 17 -22.18 18.47 35.27
C ILE A 17 -23.17 18.69 34.11
N LEU A 18 -24.00 19.73 34.15
CA LEU A 18 -24.86 20.15 33.02
C LEU A 18 -24.06 20.85 31.90
N ALA A 19 -22.96 21.56 32.23
CA ALA A 19 -22.05 22.15 31.25
C ALA A 19 -21.08 21.11 30.63
N LEU A 20 -20.83 20.00 31.32
CA LEU A 20 -20.13 18.83 30.78
C LEU A 20 -21.07 17.85 30.05
N GLY A 21 -22.40 18.04 30.17
CA GLY A 21 -23.42 17.13 29.66
C GLY A 21 -24.00 17.47 28.28
N LEU A 22 -23.56 18.54 27.61
CA LEU A 22 -24.12 18.98 26.32
C LEU A 22 -23.09 19.48 25.30
N ASN A 23 -21.81 19.16 25.48
CA ASN A 23 -20.82 19.27 24.42
C ASN A 23 -20.32 17.87 24.08
N LEU A 24 -21.18 17.08 23.42
CA LEU A 24 -20.68 16.17 22.39
C LEU A 24 -20.09 17.07 21.30
N VAL A 25 -18.88 17.57 21.53
CA VAL A 25 -18.05 18.03 20.42
C VAL A 25 -17.75 16.76 19.66
N ASN A 26 -18.58 16.43 18.66
CA ASN A 26 -18.17 15.51 17.62
C ASN A 26 -16.87 16.10 17.07
N ALA A 27 -15.75 15.44 17.34
CA ALA A 27 -14.47 15.88 16.83
C ALA A 27 -14.59 15.91 15.31
N GLN A 28 -14.51 17.11 14.71
CA GLN A 28 -14.57 17.26 13.26
C GLN A 28 -13.44 16.46 12.62
N VAL A 29 -13.76 15.72 11.56
CA VAL A 29 -12.77 14.95 10.81
C VAL A 29 -11.84 15.95 10.14
N GLN A 30 -10.54 15.85 10.41
CA GLN A 30 -9.60 16.81 9.84
C GLN A 30 -9.50 16.63 8.33
N SER A 31 -9.44 17.74 7.58
CA SER A 31 -9.33 17.72 6.12
C SER A 31 -8.16 16.88 5.60
N THR A 32 -7.05 16.87 6.34
CA THR A 32 -5.84 16.12 5.97
C THR A 32 -5.83 14.68 6.46
N GLU A 33 -6.86 14.24 7.19
CA GLU A 33 -6.94 12.89 7.70
C GLU A 33 -7.02 11.88 6.56
N LYS A 34 -6.32 10.76 6.74
CA LYS A 34 -6.19 9.68 5.76
C LYS A 34 -6.44 8.34 6.43
N ARG A 35 -6.97 7.40 5.65
CA ARG A 35 -6.92 5.97 5.97
C ARG A 35 -6.15 5.24 4.89
N TYR A 36 -5.30 4.31 5.32
CA TYR A 36 -4.40 3.57 4.45
C TYR A 36 -4.84 2.11 4.36
N ILE A 37 -4.85 1.56 3.14
CA ILE A 37 -5.10 0.14 2.90
C ILE A 37 -3.78 -0.54 2.52
N ARG A 38 -3.31 -1.48 3.34
CA ARG A 38 -1.98 -2.13 3.24
C ARG A 38 -2.02 -3.67 3.21
N ILE A 39 -3.06 -4.24 2.61
CA ILE A 39 -3.35 -5.68 2.70
C ILE A 39 -2.97 -6.51 1.46
N GLY A 40 -2.61 -5.87 0.34
CA GLY A 40 -2.42 -6.52 -0.95
C GLY A 40 -1.29 -5.89 -1.77
N SER A 41 -1.15 -6.36 -3.02
CA SER A 41 -0.14 -5.87 -3.97
C SER A 41 -0.33 -4.41 -4.36
N LEU A 42 -1.56 -3.92 -4.38
CA LEU A 42 -1.88 -2.50 -4.47
C LEU A 42 -2.13 -1.93 -3.06
N GLN A 43 -1.43 -0.86 -2.73
CA GLN A 43 -1.61 -0.11 -1.49
C GLN A 43 -1.83 1.37 -1.77
N SER A 44 -2.76 1.99 -1.05
CA SER A 44 -3.09 3.41 -1.23
C SER A 44 -3.64 4.03 0.06
N HIS A 45 -3.94 5.32 -0.03
CA HIS A 45 -4.57 6.11 1.01
C HIS A 45 -5.79 6.86 0.46
N PHE A 46 -6.71 7.21 1.35
CA PHE A 46 -7.95 7.89 1.02
C PHE A 46 -8.19 9.04 1.98
N SER A 47 -8.45 10.23 1.44
CA SER A 47 -8.56 11.48 2.22
C SER A 47 -9.98 11.73 2.71
N ALA A 48 -10.12 12.43 3.85
CA ALA A 48 -11.41 12.76 4.45
C ALA A 48 -12.33 13.63 3.54
N TYR A 49 -11.77 14.56 2.77
CA TYR A 49 -12.58 15.46 1.91
C TYR A 49 -13.08 14.83 0.61
N GLY A 50 -12.95 13.51 0.41
CA GLY A 50 -13.61 12.80 -0.69
C GLY A 50 -12.85 12.74 -2.02
N SER A 51 -11.66 13.35 -2.13
CA SER A 51 -10.81 13.26 -3.32
C SER A 51 -9.33 13.09 -2.99
N GLU A 52 -8.58 12.44 -3.89
CA GLU A 52 -7.17 12.12 -3.70
C GLU A 52 -6.24 13.13 -4.39
N ARG A 53 -5.38 13.78 -3.60
CA ARG A 53 -4.19 14.50 -4.08
C ARG A 53 -2.95 13.83 -3.51
N ALA A 54 -2.13 13.25 -4.37
CA ALA A 54 -1.01 12.40 -3.97
C ALA A 54 0.18 13.17 -3.38
N TRP A 55 0.29 14.48 -3.61
CA TRP A 55 1.42 15.27 -3.12
C TRP A 55 1.41 15.39 -1.59
N ASN A 56 2.42 14.82 -0.93
CA ASN A 56 2.56 14.83 0.53
C ASN A 56 3.58 15.85 1.06
N ASN A 57 3.86 16.92 0.30
CA ASN A 57 4.94 17.90 0.54
C ASN A 57 6.38 17.40 0.28
N ARG A 58 6.56 16.13 -0.09
CA ARG A 58 7.88 15.59 -0.44
C ARG A 58 7.89 14.83 -1.76
N TYR A 59 6.85 14.05 -2.03
CA TYR A 59 6.68 13.28 -3.26
C TYR A 59 5.19 12.98 -3.50
N TYR A 60 4.88 12.43 -4.68
CA TYR A 60 3.55 11.89 -4.98
C TYR A 60 3.43 10.47 -4.45
N GLU A 61 2.52 10.25 -3.49
CA GLU A 61 2.32 8.97 -2.80
C GLU A 61 0.99 8.31 -3.19
N GLY A 62 0.92 6.98 -3.10
CA GLY A 62 -0.33 6.23 -3.26
C GLY A 62 -0.47 5.54 -4.61
N LEU A 63 -1.47 4.65 -4.68
CA LEU A 63 -1.57 3.61 -5.72
C LEU A 63 -0.22 2.92 -5.96
N ARG A 64 0.43 2.53 -4.87
CA ARG A 64 1.73 1.87 -4.92
C ARG A 64 1.50 0.42 -5.30
N TRP A 65 1.99 0.03 -6.48
CA TRP A 65 1.91 -1.34 -6.98
C TRP A 65 3.16 -1.66 -7.79
N PRO A 66 3.82 -2.81 -7.61
CA PRO A 66 3.59 -3.74 -6.52
C PRO A 66 4.22 -3.18 -5.22
N ALA A 67 3.44 -3.15 -4.14
CA ALA A 67 3.73 -2.36 -2.93
C ALA A 67 4.95 -2.80 -2.11
N GLU A 68 5.54 -3.96 -2.41
CA GLU A 68 6.78 -4.42 -1.81
C GLU A 68 7.98 -3.57 -2.20
N TYR A 69 8.04 -3.03 -3.42
CA TYR A 69 9.21 -2.30 -3.90
C TYR A 69 9.07 -0.81 -3.62
N PRO A 70 10.16 -0.12 -3.29
CA PRO A 70 10.14 1.32 -3.06
C PRO A 70 9.80 2.07 -4.37
N MET A 71 9.28 3.28 -4.21
CA MET A 71 9.02 4.24 -5.31
C MET A 71 8.08 3.72 -6.42
N GLN A 72 7.21 2.76 -6.12
CA GLN A 72 6.20 2.27 -7.07
C GLN A 72 4.89 3.09 -7.04
N ASP A 73 4.93 4.32 -6.52
CA ASP A 73 3.77 5.22 -6.44
C ASP A 73 3.30 5.61 -7.86
N ASN A 74 1.98 5.52 -8.11
CA ASN A 74 1.40 5.82 -9.42
C ASN A 74 0.47 7.04 -9.41
N SER A 75 -0.06 7.45 -8.25
CA SER A 75 -1.04 8.53 -8.17
C SER A 75 -0.42 9.92 -8.32
N VAL A 76 -1.16 10.88 -8.91
CA VAL A 76 -0.79 12.31 -8.93
C VAL A 76 -1.93 13.16 -8.35
N ILE A 77 -3.09 13.13 -9.01
CA ILE A 77 -4.26 13.92 -8.59
C ILE A 77 -5.53 13.35 -9.21
N LYS A 78 -6.61 13.29 -8.43
CA LYS A 78 -8.00 13.18 -8.89
C LYS A 78 -8.65 14.55 -8.73
N ARG A 79 -8.88 15.24 -9.84
CA ARG A 79 -9.63 16.50 -9.84
C ARG A 79 -11.10 16.15 -9.93
N PHE A 80 -11.90 16.63 -8.99
CA PHE A 80 -13.29 16.20 -8.87
C PHE A 80 -14.20 17.43 -8.72
N TRP A 81 -15.22 17.51 -9.57
CA TRP A 81 -16.23 18.55 -9.58
C TRP A 81 -17.64 17.95 -9.48
N ILE A 82 -18.52 18.67 -8.80
CA ILE A 82 -19.98 18.52 -8.90
C ILE A 82 -20.58 19.86 -9.29
N GLY A 83 -21.66 19.85 -10.06
CA GLY A 83 -22.34 21.08 -10.47
C GLY A 83 -23.83 20.89 -10.69
N CYS A 84 -24.59 21.96 -10.50
CA CYS A 84 -26.03 22.02 -10.79
C CYS A 84 -26.42 23.36 -11.42
N GLU A 85 -27.66 23.42 -11.90
CA GLU A 85 -28.28 24.58 -12.53
C GLU A 85 -29.27 25.26 -11.59
N ASP A 86 -29.50 26.56 -11.78
CA ASP A 86 -30.53 27.34 -11.10
C ASP A 86 -30.50 27.19 -9.56
N PHE A 87 -29.30 27.26 -8.98
CA PHE A 87 -29.07 27.02 -7.56
C PHE A 87 -29.33 28.26 -6.72
N LYS A 88 -29.83 28.08 -5.49
CA LYS A 88 -29.94 29.15 -4.49
C LYS A 88 -29.19 28.72 -3.22
N ASP A 89 -28.28 29.54 -2.73
CA ASP A 89 -27.55 29.26 -1.48
C ASP A 89 -28.39 29.59 -0.23
N GLU A 90 -27.91 29.18 0.94
CA GLU A 90 -28.53 29.45 2.25
C GLU A 90 -28.72 30.95 2.55
N LEU A 91 -27.85 31.81 1.99
CA LEU A 91 -27.90 33.26 2.12
C LEU A 91 -28.93 33.90 1.16
N GLY A 92 -29.53 33.09 0.28
CA GLY A 92 -30.54 33.48 -0.67
C GLY A 92 -30.02 34.02 -2.00
N SER A 93 -28.72 33.93 -2.27
CA SER A 93 -28.12 34.29 -3.55
C SER A 93 -28.45 33.24 -4.60
N SER A 94 -28.91 33.67 -5.78
CA SER A 94 -29.20 32.76 -6.90
C SER A 94 -28.01 32.65 -7.83
N TYR A 95 -27.76 31.47 -8.38
CA TYR A 95 -26.69 31.15 -9.33
C TYR A 95 -27.28 30.48 -10.58
N GLU A 96 -26.84 30.90 -11.76
CA GLU A 96 -27.20 30.21 -13.01
C GLU A 96 -26.63 28.78 -13.00
N LYS A 97 -25.35 28.66 -12.65
CA LYS A 97 -24.65 27.40 -12.44
C LYS A 97 -23.87 27.50 -11.13
N TYR A 98 -23.95 26.47 -10.31
CA TYR A 98 -23.18 26.36 -9.08
C TYR A 98 -22.30 25.12 -9.15
N VAL A 99 -21.00 25.30 -8.95
CA VAL A 99 -20.00 24.22 -9.11
C VAL A 99 -19.05 24.22 -7.92
N ILE A 100 -18.83 23.03 -7.36
CA ILE A 100 -17.89 22.79 -6.26
C ILE A 100 -16.70 22.00 -6.81
N TYR A 101 -15.48 22.39 -6.40
CA TYR A 101 -14.24 21.66 -6.69
C TYR A 101 -13.74 20.97 -5.41
N PHE A 102 -13.61 19.65 -5.44
CA PHE A 102 -13.15 18.84 -4.31
C PHE A 102 -11.65 18.98 -4.12
N ALA A 103 -11.24 19.91 -3.27
CA ALA A 103 -9.85 20.08 -2.84
C ALA A 103 -9.77 20.53 -1.38
N ALA A 104 -8.66 20.20 -0.72
CA ALA A 104 -8.43 20.54 0.68
C ALA A 104 -8.56 22.04 1.00
N SER A 105 -8.32 22.94 0.03
CA SER A 105 -8.47 24.39 0.21
C SER A 105 -9.93 24.86 0.30
N PHE A 106 -10.90 24.00 -0.05
CA PHE A 106 -12.33 24.27 0.02
C PHE A 106 -12.99 23.62 1.24
N VAL A 107 -12.22 22.97 2.11
CA VAL A 107 -12.78 22.47 3.38
C VAL A 107 -13.13 23.66 4.26
N ASP A 108 -14.25 23.54 4.97
CA ASP A 108 -14.85 24.61 5.79
C ASP A 108 -15.45 25.77 4.97
N GLU A 109 -15.39 25.71 3.63
CA GLU A 109 -16.06 26.63 2.71
C GLU A 109 -17.14 25.90 1.90
N ALA A 110 -16.75 24.86 1.16
CA ALA A 110 -17.63 24.10 0.26
C ALA A 110 -17.74 22.61 0.62
N LEU A 111 -16.82 22.10 1.43
CA LEU A 111 -16.69 20.69 1.77
C LEU A 111 -16.60 20.53 3.28
N PHE A 112 -17.38 19.59 3.80
CA PHE A 112 -17.51 19.36 5.24
C PHE A 112 -17.37 17.85 5.50
N PRO A 113 -16.14 17.36 5.75
CA PRO A 113 -15.90 15.95 6.01
C PRO A 113 -16.57 15.48 7.30
N MET A 114 -17.55 14.59 7.19
CA MET A 114 -18.36 14.11 8.30
C MET A 114 -17.85 12.79 8.87
N GLU A 115 -17.31 11.92 8.00
CA GLU A 115 -16.83 10.59 8.39
C GLU A 115 -15.63 10.19 7.54
N LEU A 116 -14.62 9.60 8.17
CA LEU A 116 -13.61 8.77 7.51
C LEU A 116 -13.29 7.60 8.43
N LYS A 117 -13.65 6.39 8.01
CA LYS A 117 -13.53 5.19 8.84
C LYS A 117 -13.07 4.00 8.02
N GLN A 118 -12.12 3.22 8.54
CA GLN A 118 -11.70 1.93 8.01
C GLN A 118 -12.20 0.77 8.88
N ILE A 119 -12.90 -0.16 8.26
CA ILE A 119 -13.41 -1.40 8.85
C ILE A 119 -12.58 -2.56 8.30
N ALA A 120 -12.10 -3.43 9.18
CA ALA A 120 -11.36 -4.63 8.82
C ALA A 120 -12.15 -5.91 9.15
N LYS A 121 -11.97 -6.93 8.31
CA LYS A 121 -12.61 -8.24 8.52
C LYS A 121 -12.08 -8.97 9.76
N PHE A 122 -10.81 -8.80 10.06
CA PHE A 122 -10.14 -9.43 11.20
C PHE A 122 -8.97 -8.55 11.66
N GLU A 123 -8.57 -8.76 12.92
CA GLU A 123 -7.40 -8.09 13.52
C GLU A 123 -6.13 -8.39 12.71
N PRO A 124 -5.27 -7.40 12.42
CA PRO A 124 -4.03 -7.63 11.71
C PRO A 124 -3.10 -8.56 12.52
N PRO A 125 -2.42 -9.54 11.89
CA PRO A 125 -1.53 -10.43 12.61
C PRO A 125 -0.36 -9.73 13.32
N TYR A 126 0.00 -10.23 14.50
CA TYR A 126 1.18 -9.78 15.22
C TYR A 126 2.43 -10.49 14.69
N VAL A 127 3.34 -9.73 14.08
CA VAL A 127 4.61 -10.27 13.56
C VAL A 127 5.74 -9.82 14.46
N TYR A 128 6.53 -10.77 14.95
CA TYR A 128 7.67 -10.53 15.80
C TYR A 128 8.97 -10.96 15.12
N VAL A 129 9.97 -10.08 15.17
CA VAL A 129 11.36 -10.41 14.81
C VAL A 129 12.23 -10.12 16.02
N ASP A 130 12.86 -11.16 16.59
CA ASP A 130 13.68 -11.04 17.81
C ASP A 130 12.97 -10.32 18.97
N GLY A 131 11.66 -10.62 19.14
CA GLY A 131 10.80 -10.02 20.16
C GLY A 131 10.25 -8.63 19.83
N ASN A 132 10.68 -8.00 18.73
CA ASN A 132 10.15 -6.71 18.28
C ASN A 132 8.87 -6.89 17.45
N ASN A 133 7.76 -6.28 17.89
CA ASN A 133 6.49 -6.30 17.15
C ASN A 133 6.52 -5.28 16.00
N ILE A 134 6.69 -5.78 14.77
CA ILE A 134 6.79 -4.92 13.58
C ILE A 134 5.44 -4.51 13.01
N THR A 135 4.33 -5.12 13.44
CA THR A 135 2.98 -4.73 13.02
C THR A 135 2.47 -3.53 13.80
N ALA A 136 3.01 -3.28 15.01
CA ALA A 136 2.55 -2.23 15.93
C ALA A 136 2.34 -0.84 15.29
N PRO A 137 3.22 -0.33 14.39
CA PRO A 137 3.05 1.00 13.79
C PRO A 137 1.83 1.14 12.87
N TYR A 138 1.21 0.04 12.45
CA TYR A 138 0.11 0.01 11.49
C TYR A 138 -1.24 -0.34 12.14
N MET A 139 -1.27 -0.61 13.45
CA MET A 139 -2.50 -0.99 14.16
C MET A 139 -3.56 0.13 14.10
N ASP A 140 -3.12 1.39 14.16
CA ASP A 140 -4.00 2.56 14.17
C ASP A 140 -4.64 2.86 12.79
N ASP A 141 -4.33 2.08 11.75
CA ASP A 141 -5.03 2.19 10.46
C ASP A 141 -6.51 1.79 10.57
N ILE A 142 -6.88 0.95 11.54
CA ILE A 142 -8.17 0.26 11.61
C ILE A 142 -9.02 0.86 12.74
N ASP A 143 -10.22 1.31 12.40
CA ASP A 143 -11.15 1.91 13.36
C ASP A 143 -12.17 0.88 13.91
N GLU A 144 -12.47 -0.18 13.17
CA GLU A 144 -13.45 -1.20 13.56
C GLU A 144 -13.07 -2.58 13.01
N ILE A 145 -13.28 -3.63 13.81
CA ILE A 145 -13.27 -5.03 13.35
C ILE A 145 -14.71 -5.52 13.17
N ASN A 146 -15.01 -6.05 12.00
CA ASN A 146 -16.29 -6.67 11.69
C ASN A 146 -16.09 -7.95 10.85
N PRO A 147 -16.18 -9.15 11.46
CA PRO A 147 -15.94 -10.41 10.76
C PRO A 147 -16.99 -10.77 9.70
N ASN A 148 -18.12 -10.06 9.67
CA ASN A 148 -19.22 -10.36 8.75
C ASN A 148 -19.08 -9.67 7.39
N ILE A 149 -18.07 -8.79 7.21
CA ILE A 149 -17.81 -8.20 5.90
C ILE A 149 -17.14 -9.23 4.99
N VAL A 150 -17.50 -9.21 3.70
CA VAL A 150 -16.87 -10.11 2.72
C VAL A 150 -15.47 -9.61 2.32
N PRO A 151 -15.29 -8.33 1.94
CA PRO A 151 -13.98 -7.78 1.59
C PRO A 151 -13.08 -7.68 2.83
N ASP A 152 -11.77 -7.68 2.63
CA ASP A 152 -10.81 -7.62 3.74
C ASP A 152 -10.80 -6.25 4.44
N ARG A 153 -11.00 -5.17 3.68
CA ARG A 153 -11.09 -3.80 4.19
C ARG A 153 -12.22 -3.04 3.49
N ILE A 154 -12.91 -2.21 4.27
CA ILE A 154 -13.88 -1.22 3.80
C ILE A 154 -13.49 0.13 4.35
N ILE A 155 -13.41 1.16 3.50
CA ILE A 155 -13.38 2.55 3.96
C ILE A 155 -14.75 3.18 3.71
N LYS A 156 -15.32 3.79 4.75
CA LYS A 156 -16.50 4.67 4.66
C LYS A 156 -16.05 6.11 4.77
N ASN A 157 -16.60 6.96 3.91
CA ASN A 157 -16.31 8.37 3.90
C ASN A 157 -17.58 9.17 3.54
N VAL A 158 -17.93 10.15 4.37
CA VAL A 158 -19.08 11.02 4.17
C VAL A 158 -18.61 12.46 4.13
N VAL A 159 -19.06 13.22 3.13
CA VAL A 159 -18.72 14.63 2.95
C VAL A 159 -19.99 15.39 2.59
N ASN A 160 -20.41 16.30 3.46
CA ASN A 160 -21.43 17.29 3.12
C ASN A 160 -20.81 18.36 2.22
N THR A 161 -21.63 19.00 1.40
CA THR A 161 -21.18 20.03 0.48
C THR A 161 -22.08 21.25 0.58
N SER A 162 -21.56 22.44 0.30
CA SER A 162 -22.36 23.68 0.31
C SER A 162 -23.52 23.68 -0.71
N MET A 163 -23.59 22.68 -1.59
CA MET A 163 -24.70 22.46 -2.52
C MET A 163 -25.89 21.73 -1.86
N GLY A 164 -25.71 21.12 -0.68
CA GLY A 164 -26.70 20.20 -0.10
C GLY A 164 -26.63 18.78 -0.70
N LEU A 165 -25.64 18.52 -1.57
CA LEU A 165 -25.40 17.21 -2.16
C LEU A 165 -24.33 16.47 -1.37
N THR A 166 -24.75 15.60 -0.44
CA THR A 166 -23.84 14.81 0.39
C THR A 166 -23.24 13.67 -0.43
N LEU A 167 -21.90 13.57 -0.42
CA LEU A 167 -21.17 12.41 -0.94
C LEU A 167 -21.07 11.34 0.16
N LYS A 168 -21.52 10.12 -0.15
CA LYS A 168 -21.21 8.90 0.60
C LYS A 168 -20.32 8.01 -0.28
N ARG A 169 -19.07 7.83 0.13
CA ARG A 169 -18.06 7.05 -0.58
C ARG A 169 -17.70 5.80 0.21
N THR A 170 -17.88 4.63 -0.39
CA THR A 170 -17.46 3.34 0.17
C THR A 170 -16.40 2.70 -0.70
N ILE A 171 -15.26 2.33 -0.13
CA ILE A 171 -14.14 1.73 -0.86
C ILE A 171 -13.93 0.31 -0.34
N TYR A 172 -13.99 -0.67 -1.25
CA TYR A 172 -13.77 -2.08 -0.97
C TYR A 172 -12.39 -2.50 -1.44
N ALA A 173 -11.67 -3.23 -0.59
CA ALA A 173 -10.38 -3.82 -0.90
C ALA A 173 -10.34 -5.29 -0.50
N PHE A 174 -9.65 -6.08 -1.31
CA PHE A 174 -9.49 -7.52 -1.16
C PHE A 174 -8.00 -7.86 -1.06
N SER A 175 -7.66 -8.92 -0.32
CA SER A 175 -6.29 -9.42 -0.19
C SER A 175 -6.05 -10.72 -0.98
N GLN A 176 -7.11 -11.31 -1.55
CA GLN A 176 -7.06 -12.53 -2.35
C GLN A 176 -6.22 -12.31 -3.61
N GLN A 177 -5.35 -13.27 -3.93
CA GLN A 177 -4.24 -13.16 -4.91
C GLN A 177 -4.61 -12.72 -6.34
N TYR A 178 -5.87 -12.81 -6.76
CA TYR A 178 -6.35 -12.36 -8.06
C TYR A 178 -7.09 -11.03 -8.03
N HIS A 179 -7.40 -10.51 -6.84
CA HIS A 179 -8.23 -9.32 -6.60
C HIS A 179 -7.53 -8.27 -5.73
N ASP A 180 -6.20 -8.39 -5.54
CA ASP A 180 -5.42 -7.53 -4.63
C ASP A 180 -4.75 -6.33 -5.31
N ASN A 181 -5.06 -6.09 -6.60
CA ASN A 181 -4.47 -5.02 -7.42
C ASN A 181 -5.48 -3.96 -7.90
N TYR A 182 -6.63 -3.86 -7.24
CA TYR A 182 -7.63 -2.82 -7.48
C TYR A 182 -8.44 -2.48 -6.23
N TYR A 183 -9.11 -1.33 -6.26
CA TYR A 183 -10.15 -0.91 -5.31
C TYR A 183 -11.47 -0.73 -6.04
N ILE A 184 -12.58 -1.17 -5.44
CA ILE A 184 -13.94 -0.85 -5.92
C ILE A 184 -14.47 0.31 -5.07
N LYS A 185 -14.82 1.42 -5.70
CA LYS A 185 -15.29 2.64 -5.06
C LYS A 185 -16.75 2.88 -5.46
N ILE A 186 -17.64 2.86 -4.48
CA ILE A 186 -19.04 3.22 -4.65
C ILE A 186 -19.21 4.66 -4.16
N PHE A 187 -19.63 5.54 -5.07
CA PHE A 187 -19.98 6.92 -4.77
C PHE A 187 -21.49 7.06 -4.86
N THR A 188 -22.15 7.34 -3.74
CA THR A 188 -23.56 7.66 -3.67
C THR A 188 -23.71 9.14 -3.32
N PHE A 189 -24.41 9.88 -4.16
CA PHE A 189 -24.68 11.30 -3.97
C PHE A 189 -26.14 11.46 -3.57
N VAL A 190 -26.39 12.06 -2.43
CA VAL A 190 -27.74 12.23 -1.87
C VAL A 190 -28.03 13.71 -1.73
N ASN A 191 -29.16 14.18 -2.27
CA ASN A 191 -29.62 15.55 -2.00
C ASN A 191 -30.21 15.60 -0.58
N THR A 192 -29.38 15.93 0.40
CA THR A 192 -29.79 16.04 1.81
C THR A 192 -30.26 17.45 2.16
N GLY A 193 -29.84 18.45 1.38
CA GLY A 193 -30.04 19.86 1.69
C GLY A 193 -29.16 20.38 2.84
N ASN A 194 -28.29 19.55 3.42
CA ASN A 194 -27.36 19.91 4.48
C ASN A 194 -26.06 20.44 3.86
N THR A 195 -25.71 21.67 4.25
CA THR A 195 -24.66 22.45 3.62
C THR A 195 -23.41 22.61 4.46
N ASP A 196 -23.36 22.08 5.68
CA ASP A 196 -22.23 22.25 6.60
C ASP A 196 -21.95 21.01 7.51
N TYR A 197 -21.41 21.24 8.71
CA TYR A 197 -21.02 20.20 9.67
C TYR A 197 -22.13 19.81 10.66
N ASP A 198 -23.17 20.63 10.82
CA ASP A 198 -24.17 20.39 11.84
C ASP A 198 -25.35 19.55 11.32
N ASP A 199 -26.29 19.24 12.21
CA ASP A 199 -27.44 18.39 11.89
C ASP A 199 -28.64 19.20 11.34
N GLU A 200 -28.57 20.54 11.34
CA GLU A 200 -29.57 21.40 10.71
C GLU A 200 -29.56 21.17 9.19
N ILE A 201 -30.70 21.46 8.55
CA ILE A 201 -30.87 21.31 7.11
C ILE A 201 -31.22 22.68 6.56
N GLU A 202 -30.30 23.31 5.84
CA GLU A 202 -30.43 24.69 5.37
C GLU A 202 -31.31 24.77 4.12
N LEU A 203 -31.26 23.73 3.26
CA LEU A 203 -31.95 23.67 1.98
C LEU A 203 -32.99 22.53 1.89
N PRO A 204 -33.93 22.38 2.85
CA PRO A 204 -34.75 21.16 3.00
C PRO A 204 -35.76 20.94 1.86
N ASN A 205 -36.04 21.96 1.05
CA ASN A 205 -37.04 21.91 -0.03
C ASN A 205 -36.43 22.15 -1.41
N GLN A 206 -35.10 22.19 -1.52
CA GLN A 206 -34.42 22.55 -2.77
C GLN A 206 -34.17 21.32 -3.63
N THR A 207 -34.82 21.27 -4.80
CA THR A 207 -34.47 20.33 -5.87
C THR A 207 -33.22 20.82 -6.58
N LEU A 208 -32.20 19.97 -6.68
CA LEU A 208 -31.00 20.24 -7.47
C LEU A 208 -31.26 19.86 -8.93
N LYS A 209 -31.15 20.81 -9.85
CA LYS A 209 -31.43 20.57 -11.27
C LYS A 209 -30.15 20.37 -12.06
N GLY A 210 -30.20 19.53 -13.08
CA GLY A 210 -29.09 19.30 -13.98
C GLY A 210 -27.80 18.90 -13.26
N VAL A 211 -27.88 18.10 -12.20
CA VAL A 211 -26.73 17.65 -11.42
C VAL A 211 -25.79 16.87 -12.33
N ARG A 212 -24.55 17.37 -12.44
CA ARG A 212 -23.45 16.75 -13.17
C ARG A 212 -22.27 16.50 -12.25
N ILE A 213 -21.54 15.46 -12.56
CA ILE A 213 -20.38 15.01 -11.78
C ILE A 213 -19.27 14.73 -12.78
N ALA A 214 -18.06 15.22 -12.52
CA ALA A 214 -16.94 14.91 -13.39
C ALA A 214 -15.65 14.80 -12.60
N TRP A 215 -14.74 13.98 -13.08
CA TRP A 215 -13.38 13.98 -12.58
C TRP A 215 -12.33 13.75 -13.66
N GLY A 216 -11.18 14.39 -13.45
CA GLY A 216 -9.97 14.25 -14.23
C GLY A 216 -8.88 13.60 -13.38
N THR A 217 -8.51 12.36 -13.69
CA THR A 217 -7.51 11.60 -12.93
C THR A 217 -6.19 11.53 -13.69
N ARG A 218 -5.09 11.78 -13.00
CA ARG A 218 -3.73 11.72 -13.55
C ARG A 218 -2.84 10.78 -12.76
N TYR A 219 -2.05 10.02 -13.49
CA TYR A 219 -1.08 9.06 -12.97
C TYR A 219 0.35 9.37 -13.43
N SER A 220 1.30 9.11 -12.54
CA SER A 220 2.75 9.23 -12.77
C SER A 220 3.32 8.00 -13.48
N VAL A 221 2.80 6.79 -13.19
CA VAL A 221 3.15 5.50 -13.84
C VAL A 221 4.64 5.32 -14.21
N CYS A 222 5.57 5.19 -13.27
CA CYS A 222 5.47 5.35 -11.81
C CYS A 222 6.63 6.23 -11.32
N ARG A 223 6.64 6.56 -10.02
CA ARG A 223 7.69 7.42 -9.43
C ARG A 223 9.12 6.92 -9.68
N GLU A 224 9.37 5.61 -9.67
CA GLU A 224 10.67 5.03 -10.01
C GLU A 224 11.09 5.34 -11.45
N GLY A 225 10.14 5.27 -12.39
CA GLY A 225 10.33 5.58 -13.80
C GLY A 225 10.88 6.98 -14.07
N ALA A 226 10.48 7.96 -13.24
CA ALA A 226 10.95 9.34 -13.35
C ALA A 226 12.46 9.50 -13.14
N THR A 227 13.12 8.53 -12.48
CA THR A 227 14.59 8.53 -12.33
C THR A 227 15.33 8.26 -13.64
N VAL A 228 14.64 7.73 -14.66
CA VAL A 228 15.20 7.41 -15.99
C VAL A 228 14.64 8.34 -17.06
N ILE A 229 13.33 8.54 -17.09
CA ILE A 229 12.65 9.37 -18.11
C ILE A 229 12.94 10.86 -17.90
N GLY A 230 12.94 11.29 -16.64
CA GLY A 230 13.11 12.68 -16.23
C GLY A 230 12.15 13.07 -15.12
N GLY A 231 12.55 14.06 -14.31
CA GLY A 231 11.78 14.57 -13.16
C GLY A 231 10.29 14.84 -13.44
N PRO A 232 9.90 15.43 -14.60
CA PRO A 232 8.49 15.68 -14.91
C PRO A 232 7.57 14.46 -14.98
N GLN A 233 8.11 13.25 -15.12
CA GLN A 233 7.28 12.06 -15.05
C GLN A 233 6.66 11.84 -13.67
N GLN A 234 7.22 12.41 -12.59
CA GLN A 234 6.66 12.31 -11.24
C GLN A 234 5.24 12.87 -11.13
N TRP A 235 4.85 13.81 -12.00
CA TRP A 235 3.49 14.34 -12.08
C TRP A 235 2.74 13.93 -13.35
N GLY A 236 3.26 12.94 -14.08
CA GLY A 236 2.60 12.35 -15.26
C GLY A 236 2.71 13.17 -16.54
N LYS A 237 3.71 14.07 -16.67
CA LYS A 237 3.88 14.90 -17.88
C LYS A 237 3.97 14.05 -19.15
N PHE A 238 4.68 12.92 -19.11
CA PHE A 238 4.94 12.09 -20.28
C PHE A 238 4.07 10.83 -20.32
N SER A 239 2.92 10.82 -19.64
CA SER A 239 2.02 9.67 -19.64
C SER A 239 1.14 9.66 -20.90
N TRP A 240 1.12 8.53 -21.59
CA TRP A 240 0.07 8.22 -22.57
C TRP A 240 -1.24 7.91 -21.85
N THR A 241 -2.36 8.10 -22.54
CA THR A 241 -3.72 7.79 -22.04
C THR A 241 -4.47 7.06 -23.13
N THR A 242 -5.36 6.14 -22.76
CA THR A 242 -6.31 5.53 -23.67
C THR A 242 -7.66 5.31 -22.99
N ARG A 243 -8.66 4.91 -23.78
CA ARG A 243 -9.98 4.50 -23.31
C ARG A 243 -10.46 3.22 -23.99
N ARG A 244 -11.43 2.55 -23.39
CA ARG A 244 -12.19 1.41 -23.92
C ARG A 244 -13.67 1.53 -23.52
N GLY A 245 -14.51 0.67 -24.09
CA GLY A 245 -15.95 0.64 -23.87
C GLY A 245 -16.74 1.66 -24.67
N GLU A 246 -16.26 2.01 -25.87
CA GLU A 246 -16.99 2.83 -26.83
C GLU A 246 -18.32 2.20 -27.28
N ASP A 247 -18.43 0.88 -27.22
CA ASP A 247 -19.58 0.07 -27.61
C ASP A 247 -20.27 -0.63 -26.41
N TYR A 248 -19.99 -0.20 -25.17
CA TYR A 248 -20.52 -0.80 -23.94
C TYR A 248 -22.04 -1.05 -24.00
N ALA A 249 -22.81 -0.12 -24.55
CA ALA A 249 -24.26 -0.25 -24.65
C ALA A 249 -24.73 -1.50 -25.43
N ALA A 250 -23.95 -1.96 -26.41
CA ALA A 250 -24.24 -3.19 -27.16
C ALA A 250 -23.92 -4.46 -26.35
N HIS A 251 -23.04 -4.36 -25.36
CA HIS A 251 -22.49 -5.48 -24.58
C HIS A 251 -22.89 -5.45 -23.09
N ALA A 252 -23.71 -4.49 -22.65
CA ALA A 252 -24.02 -4.27 -21.23
C ALA A 252 -24.67 -5.47 -20.52
N THR A 253 -25.22 -6.42 -21.28
CA THR A 253 -25.83 -7.67 -20.77
C THR A 253 -24.91 -8.88 -20.90
N GLU A 254 -23.75 -8.75 -21.55
CA GLU A 254 -22.79 -9.82 -21.69
C GLU A 254 -22.04 -10.10 -20.39
N GLN A 255 -21.72 -11.37 -20.17
CA GLN A 255 -20.95 -11.81 -19.02
C GLN A 255 -19.49 -12.04 -19.42
N ILE A 256 -18.58 -11.51 -18.60
CA ILE A 256 -17.16 -11.82 -18.69
C ILE A 256 -16.92 -13.18 -18.02
N THR A 257 -16.21 -14.09 -18.68
CA THR A 257 -15.96 -15.46 -18.18
C THR A 257 -14.47 -15.78 -18.16
N LEU A 258 -14.08 -16.96 -17.64
CA LEU A 258 -12.68 -17.42 -17.72
C LEU A 258 -12.21 -17.73 -19.14
N ASN A 259 -13.14 -18.06 -20.05
CA ASN A 259 -12.84 -18.29 -21.47
C ASN A 259 -12.67 -16.99 -22.26
N ASN A 260 -13.28 -15.91 -21.80
CA ASN A 260 -13.12 -14.56 -22.36
C ASN A 260 -12.82 -13.56 -21.23
N PRO A 261 -11.61 -13.61 -20.64
CA PRO A 261 -11.32 -12.92 -19.38
C PRO A 261 -10.92 -11.46 -19.56
N ILE A 262 -10.72 -11.01 -20.80
CA ILE A 262 -10.31 -9.66 -21.18
C ILE A 262 -11.30 -9.18 -22.23
N VAL A 263 -11.92 -8.01 -22.00
CA VAL A 263 -12.89 -7.41 -22.92
C VAL A 263 -12.56 -5.94 -23.16
N ASP A 264 -12.72 -5.49 -24.40
CA ASP A 264 -12.53 -4.10 -24.80
C ASP A 264 -13.81 -3.25 -24.69
N TRP A 265 -14.97 -3.87 -24.48
CA TRP A 265 -16.25 -3.15 -24.37
C TRP A 265 -16.49 -2.58 -22.97
N LEU A 266 -15.66 -2.90 -21.96
CA LEU A 266 -15.81 -2.34 -20.62
C LEU A 266 -15.39 -0.86 -20.60
N ARG A 267 -16.26 0.02 -20.08
CA ARG A 267 -16.03 1.47 -19.97
C ARG A 267 -14.83 1.74 -19.07
N CYS A 268 -13.66 2.01 -19.64
CA CYS A 268 -12.46 2.24 -18.84
C CYS A 268 -11.47 3.23 -19.50
N GLY A 269 -10.59 3.81 -18.70
CA GLY A 269 -9.47 4.61 -19.17
C GLY A 269 -8.23 4.36 -18.32
N PHE A 270 -7.06 4.33 -18.95
CA PHE A 270 -5.80 4.03 -18.25
C PHE A 270 -4.60 4.72 -18.92
N GLN A 271 -3.51 4.81 -18.16
CA GLN A 271 -2.29 5.53 -18.51
C GLN A 271 -1.04 4.67 -18.28
N TRP A 272 0.02 4.95 -19.03
CA TRP A 272 1.36 4.39 -18.88
C TRP A 272 2.41 5.41 -19.29
N ALA A 273 3.67 5.23 -18.89
CA ALA A 273 4.76 6.13 -19.28
C ALA A 273 5.08 6.06 -20.79
N GLY A 274 5.15 7.21 -21.43
CA GLY A 274 5.55 7.42 -22.82
C GLY A 274 6.97 7.97 -22.96
N GLN A 275 7.25 8.59 -24.12
CA GLN A 275 8.54 9.27 -24.35
C GLN A 275 8.60 10.61 -23.62
N GLY A 276 9.76 10.87 -23.01
CA GLY A 276 10.11 12.17 -22.44
C GLY A 276 11.04 12.96 -23.35
N ASP A 277 11.05 14.28 -23.16
CA ASP A 277 11.94 15.21 -23.84
C ASP A 277 13.16 15.61 -22.97
N VAL A 278 13.34 14.94 -21.82
CA VAL A 278 14.45 15.21 -20.88
C VAL A 278 15.60 14.23 -21.10
N ASN A 279 15.32 12.92 -21.10
CA ASN A 279 16.29 11.90 -21.43
C ASN A 279 16.02 11.31 -22.82
N THR A 280 16.59 11.95 -23.85
CA THR A 280 16.42 11.54 -25.24
C THR A 280 17.49 10.58 -25.74
N VAL A 281 18.37 10.08 -24.85
CA VAL A 281 19.47 9.16 -25.20
C VAL A 281 18.96 7.74 -25.48
N ILE A 282 17.80 7.41 -24.93
CA ILE A 282 17.19 6.08 -24.99
C ILE A 282 15.71 6.20 -25.34
N ASP A 283 15.14 5.14 -25.90
CA ASP A 283 13.69 4.97 -25.89
C ASP A 283 13.22 4.77 -24.44
N ASN A 284 12.27 5.62 -24.01
CA ASN A 284 11.85 5.74 -22.62
C ASN A 284 10.75 4.74 -22.20
N ILE A 285 10.13 3.99 -23.13
CA ILE A 285 9.04 3.07 -22.78
C ILE A 285 9.52 2.02 -21.79
N GLY A 286 8.77 1.84 -20.70
CA GLY A 286 9.17 0.97 -19.59
C GLY A 286 10.33 1.51 -18.73
N ALA A 287 10.89 2.68 -19.06
CA ALA A 287 11.99 3.33 -18.36
C ALA A 287 13.18 2.39 -18.10
N PRO A 288 13.85 1.87 -19.16
CA PRO A 288 14.93 0.90 -18.98
C PRO A 288 16.15 1.54 -18.27
N ASP A 289 16.65 0.87 -17.25
CA ASP A 289 17.81 1.31 -16.45
C ASP A 289 19.13 1.22 -17.21
N TYR A 290 19.32 2.09 -18.21
CA TYR A 290 20.42 2.07 -19.17
C TYR A 290 21.80 2.35 -18.58
N THR A 291 21.88 2.94 -17.38
CA THR A 291 23.15 3.15 -16.65
C THR A 291 23.45 2.03 -15.67
N GLY A 292 22.50 1.14 -15.41
CA GLY A 292 22.60 0.07 -14.44
C GLY A 292 22.30 -1.30 -15.04
N THR A 293 21.30 -1.97 -14.48
CA THR A 293 21.02 -3.39 -14.77
C THR A 293 20.22 -3.62 -16.05
N GLY A 294 19.69 -2.56 -16.67
CA GLY A 294 18.72 -2.65 -17.75
C GLY A 294 17.28 -2.83 -17.31
N ARG A 295 17.01 -3.17 -16.04
CA ARG A 295 15.65 -3.43 -15.52
C ARG A 295 14.69 -2.29 -15.87
N LEU A 296 13.48 -2.65 -16.29
CA LEU A 296 12.40 -1.71 -16.54
C LEU A 296 11.89 -1.11 -15.21
N LYS A 297 11.85 0.22 -15.13
CA LYS A 297 11.43 0.98 -13.94
C LYS A 297 10.02 1.59 -14.04
N ALA A 298 9.39 1.55 -15.22
CA ALA A 298 8.03 2.05 -15.43
C ALA A 298 7.14 1.08 -16.23
N PRO A 299 7.03 -0.22 -15.87
CA PRO A 299 6.18 -1.16 -16.59
C PRO A 299 4.66 -1.00 -16.31
N HIS A 300 4.25 0.07 -15.62
CA HIS A 300 2.94 0.18 -14.99
C HIS A 300 1.88 0.72 -15.95
N HIS A 301 0.68 0.17 -15.84
CA HIS A 301 -0.55 0.71 -16.40
C HIS A 301 -1.52 0.96 -15.24
N ALA A 302 -1.93 2.22 -15.04
CA ALA A 302 -2.83 2.63 -13.97
C ALA A 302 -4.08 3.29 -14.55
N GLY A 303 -5.25 2.99 -14.01
CA GLY A 303 -6.49 3.46 -14.61
C GLY A 303 -7.74 3.23 -13.78
N VAL A 304 -8.86 3.62 -14.39
CA VAL A 304 -10.21 3.45 -13.85
C VAL A 304 -11.12 2.71 -14.82
N ALA A 305 -12.09 1.96 -14.28
CA ALA A 305 -13.22 1.40 -15.03
C ALA A 305 -14.55 1.76 -14.35
N ILE A 306 -15.60 1.97 -15.13
CA ILE A 306 -16.96 2.29 -14.65
C ILE A 306 -17.81 1.03 -14.76
N LEU A 307 -18.21 0.49 -13.61
CA LEU A 307 -19.01 -0.74 -13.53
C LEU A 307 -20.50 -0.47 -13.54
N HIS A 308 -20.93 0.64 -12.92
CA HIS A 308 -22.33 0.99 -12.73
C HIS A 308 -22.51 2.51 -12.65
N VAL A 309 -23.56 3.04 -13.28
CA VAL A 309 -24.05 4.40 -13.09
C VAL A 309 -25.57 4.37 -13.09
N ASP A 310 -26.22 4.89 -12.05
CA ASP A 310 -27.69 4.98 -12.03
C ASP A 310 -28.24 5.78 -13.21
N LYS A 311 -29.32 5.29 -13.81
CA LYS A 311 -30.02 6.00 -14.88
C LYS A 311 -30.71 7.26 -14.35
N SER A 312 -31.40 7.15 -13.22
CA SER A 312 -32.15 8.25 -12.61
C SER A 312 -32.31 8.01 -11.10
N PRO A 313 -32.77 9.00 -10.32
CA PRO A 313 -33.06 8.77 -8.90
C PRO A 313 -34.18 7.74 -8.63
N ASP A 314 -35.03 7.46 -9.63
CA ASP A 314 -36.11 6.46 -9.54
C ASP A 314 -35.73 5.10 -10.16
N ASP A 315 -34.69 5.05 -11.00
CA ASP A 315 -34.20 3.85 -11.69
C ASP A 315 -32.69 3.68 -11.45
N HIS A 316 -32.38 2.87 -10.43
CA HIS A 316 -31.01 2.52 -10.04
C HIS A 316 -30.40 1.38 -10.86
N SER A 317 -30.95 1.06 -12.04
CA SER A 317 -30.25 0.17 -12.98
C SER A 317 -29.07 0.89 -13.66
N ASP A 318 -28.06 0.13 -14.07
CA ASP A 318 -26.90 0.68 -14.80
C ASP A 318 -27.37 1.30 -16.12
N ASP A 319 -27.02 2.56 -16.37
CA ASP A 319 -27.26 3.23 -17.63
C ASP A 319 -26.14 2.89 -18.63
N PRO A 320 -26.43 2.14 -19.70
CA PRO A 320 -25.44 1.82 -20.73
C PRO A 320 -24.91 3.04 -21.48
N ASN A 321 -25.59 4.19 -21.42
CA ASN A 321 -25.17 5.43 -22.09
C ASN A 321 -24.36 6.36 -21.20
N GLN A 322 -24.16 6.01 -19.92
CA GLN A 322 -23.23 6.69 -19.03
C GLN A 322 -21.85 6.02 -19.08
N PRO A 323 -20.76 6.71 -18.71
CA PRO A 323 -20.68 8.16 -18.54
C PRO A 323 -20.93 8.87 -19.87
N VAL A 324 -21.53 10.06 -19.83
CA VAL A 324 -21.75 10.86 -21.06
C VAL A 324 -20.44 11.23 -21.76
N VAL A 325 -19.35 11.32 -21.01
CA VAL A 325 -17.99 11.38 -21.56
C VAL A 325 -17.07 10.48 -20.77
N LEU A 326 -16.31 9.67 -21.51
CA LEU A 326 -15.09 9.01 -21.07
C LEU A 326 -14.02 9.31 -22.12
N GLY A 327 -12.93 9.92 -21.73
CA GLY A 327 -11.91 10.37 -22.66
C GLY A 327 -10.68 10.93 -21.97
N TRP A 328 -10.09 11.95 -22.58
CA TRP A 328 -8.88 12.58 -22.10
C TRP A 328 -9.02 14.10 -22.11
N HIS A 329 -8.28 14.76 -21.20
CA HIS A 329 -8.21 16.22 -21.13
C HIS A 329 -6.78 16.64 -20.77
N ALA A 330 -6.34 17.80 -21.23
CA ALA A 330 -5.09 18.42 -20.79
C ALA A 330 -5.07 18.58 -19.25
N GLY A 331 -3.91 18.38 -18.65
CA GLY A 331 -3.75 18.15 -17.22
C GLY A 331 -4.13 19.34 -16.35
N ASP A 332 -3.55 20.51 -16.60
CA ASP A 332 -3.61 21.70 -15.76
C ASP A 332 -4.41 22.84 -16.38
N LYS A 333 -4.68 22.81 -17.70
CA LYS A 333 -5.60 23.75 -18.36
C LYS A 333 -7.04 23.45 -17.98
N ARG A 334 -7.60 24.26 -17.09
CA ARG A 334 -9.00 24.17 -16.64
C ARG A 334 -9.50 25.55 -16.20
N PRO A 335 -10.81 25.76 -16.06
CA PRO A 335 -11.33 26.92 -15.34
C PRO A 335 -10.82 26.94 -13.89
N ASP A 336 -10.44 28.11 -13.41
CA ASP A 336 -9.91 28.32 -12.06
C ASP A 336 -11.01 28.80 -11.12
N ILE A 337 -11.66 27.87 -10.42
CA ILE A 337 -12.63 28.20 -9.37
C ILE A 337 -11.84 28.60 -8.12
N GLN A 338 -11.89 29.89 -7.75
CA GLN A 338 -11.12 30.46 -6.63
C GLN A 338 -11.93 30.57 -5.32
N GLY A 339 -13.22 30.28 -5.36
CA GLY A 339 -14.14 30.33 -4.22
C GLY A 339 -15.56 29.98 -4.67
N ILE A 340 -16.47 29.81 -3.72
CA ILE A 340 -17.87 29.42 -4.01
C ILE A 340 -18.88 30.58 -3.96
N SER A 341 -18.41 31.81 -3.77
CA SER A 341 -19.27 32.99 -3.71
C SER A 341 -19.69 33.50 -5.09
N LYS A 342 -20.78 34.30 -5.13
CA LYS A 342 -21.35 34.90 -6.35
C LYS A 342 -20.34 35.54 -7.32
N PRO A 343 -19.29 36.26 -6.88
CA PRO A 343 -18.26 36.79 -7.79
C PRO A 343 -17.52 35.73 -8.63
N ASN A 344 -17.48 34.47 -8.18
CA ASN A 344 -16.82 33.35 -8.88
C ASN A 344 -17.77 32.58 -9.82
N GLU A 345 -19.05 32.99 -9.92
CA GLU A 345 -20.04 32.34 -10.79
C GLU A 345 -19.61 32.23 -12.27
N PRO A 346 -18.93 33.22 -12.90
CA PRO A 346 -18.48 33.06 -14.29
C PRO A 346 -17.60 31.83 -14.51
N GLN A 347 -16.72 31.49 -13.55
CA GLN A 347 -15.88 30.30 -13.59
C GLN A 347 -16.68 29.02 -13.33
N MET A 348 -17.73 29.08 -12.51
CA MET A 348 -18.67 27.97 -12.31
C MET A 348 -19.45 27.66 -13.59
N ILE A 349 -20.02 28.70 -14.23
CA ILE A 349 -20.72 28.58 -15.52
C ILE A 349 -19.79 27.96 -16.56
N GLN A 350 -18.55 28.45 -16.65
CA GLN A 350 -17.57 27.91 -17.58
C GLN A 350 -17.25 26.43 -17.29
N THR A 351 -17.07 26.04 -16.02
CA THR A 351 -16.78 24.66 -15.63
C THR A 351 -17.96 23.73 -15.93
N TYR A 352 -19.17 24.17 -15.61
CA TYR A 352 -20.40 23.42 -15.86
C TYR A 352 -20.59 23.16 -17.37
N ASN A 353 -20.48 24.22 -18.18
CA ASN A 353 -20.69 24.13 -19.63
C ASN A 353 -19.55 23.45 -20.39
N THR A 354 -18.39 23.21 -19.74
CA THR A 354 -17.25 22.51 -20.35
C THR A 354 -17.03 21.14 -19.70
N LEU A 355 -16.20 21.06 -18.67
CA LEU A 355 -15.71 19.82 -18.06
C LEU A 355 -16.85 18.91 -17.53
N LEU A 356 -17.95 19.48 -17.04
CA LEU A 356 -19.09 18.71 -16.54
C LEU A 356 -20.06 18.30 -17.65
N SER A 357 -20.23 19.13 -18.68
CA SER A 357 -21.15 18.88 -19.80
C SER A 357 -20.52 18.09 -20.95
N GLY A 358 -19.28 17.64 -20.80
CA GLY A 358 -18.61 16.81 -21.80
C GLY A 358 -17.97 17.58 -22.96
N SER A 359 -17.74 18.89 -22.80
CA SER A 359 -16.97 19.69 -23.76
C SER A 359 -15.57 20.02 -23.22
N PRO A 360 -14.48 19.68 -23.92
CA PRO A 360 -13.13 19.92 -23.42
C PRO A 360 -12.86 21.43 -23.30
N TYR A 361 -12.31 21.84 -22.16
CA TYR A 361 -11.97 23.23 -21.92
C TYR A 361 -10.90 23.70 -22.92
N MET A 362 -11.13 24.84 -23.56
CA MET A 362 -10.26 25.39 -24.63
C MET A 362 -10.06 24.43 -25.83
N GLY A 363 -10.89 23.39 -25.99
CA GLY A 363 -10.68 22.35 -27.01
C GLY A 363 -9.51 21.41 -26.72
N LEU A 364 -8.98 21.40 -25.48
CA LEU A 364 -7.78 20.63 -25.10
C LEU A 364 -8.16 19.27 -24.49
N GLY A 365 -8.90 18.47 -25.25
CA GLY A 365 -9.35 17.15 -24.85
C GLY A 365 -10.18 16.48 -25.94
N GLY A 366 -10.58 15.24 -25.69
CA GLY A 366 -11.31 14.44 -26.66
C GLY A 366 -11.81 13.12 -26.08
N ASN A 367 -12.66 12.45 -26.85
CA ASN A 367 -13.25 11.15 -26.49
C ASN A 367 -12.74 10.01 -27.38
N GLU A 368 -11.76 10.26 -28.24
CA GLU A 368 -11.01 9.25 -28.96
C GLU A 368 -10.02 8.49 -28.06
N ARG A 369 -9.44 7.42 -28.60
CA ARG A 369 -8.25 6.78 -28.04
C ARG A 369 -7.01 7.63 -28.33
N PHE A 370 -6.58 8.40 -27.31
CA PHE A 370 -5.50 9.38 -27.43
C PHE A 370 -4.18 8.77 -27.91
N ASP A 371 -3.81 7.60 -27.39
CA ASP A 371 -2.64 6.85 -27.83
C ASP A 371 -2.72 6.46 -29.31
N GLU A 372 -3.81 5.83 -29.74
CA GLU A 372 -3.98 5.36 -31.12
C GLU A 372 -4.04 6.51 -32.13
N LYS A 373 -4.58 7.68 -31.74
CA LYS A 373 -4.68 8.85 -32.63
C LYS A 373 -3.37 9.62 -32.75
N TYR A 374 -2.59 9.74 -31.68
CA TYR A 374 -1.50 10.72 -31.62
C TYR A 374 -0.10 10.12 -31.48
N MET A 375 0.05 8.88 -31.00
CA MET A 375 1.37 8.31 -30.69
C MET A 375 2.30 8.19 -31.90
N GLU A 376 1.74 7.99 -33.10
CA GLU A 376 2.51 7.91 -34.35
C GLU A 376 3.19 9.25 -34.72
N SER A 377 2.51 10.38 -34.50
CA SER A 377 2.97 11.72 -34.93
C SER A 377 3.53 12.58 -33.81
N ASN A 378 3.19 12.28 -32.56
CA ASN A 378 3.57 13.05 -31.38
C ASN A 378 4.24 12.10 -30.37
N PRO A 379 5.51 11.74 -30.55
CA PRO A 379 6.15 10.73 -29.71
C PRO A 379 6.18 11.12 -28.21
N VAL A 380 6.17 12.42 -27.91
CA VAL A 380 6.14 12.96 -26.54
C VAL A 380 4.71 13.41 -26.20
N PRO A 381 3.99 12.76 -25.26
CA PRO A 381 2.52 12.91 -25.13
C PRO A 381 2.02 14.33 -24.90
N TYR A 382 2.70 15.11 -24.05
CA TYR A 382 2.22 16.44 -23.69
C TYR A 382 2.25 17.44 -24.85
N THR A 383 3.01 17.18 -25.92
CA THR A 383 3.10 18.10 -27.07
C THR A 383 1.83 18.09 -27.92
N VAL A 384 0.97 17.08 -27.77
CA VAL A 384 -0.33 17.02 -28.46
C VAL A 384 -1.21 18.21 -28.08
N HIS A 385 -1.20 18.59 -26.81
CA HIS A 385 -2.04 19.65 -26.25
C HIS A 385 -1.25 20.82 -25.63
N ASN A 386 0.08 20.70 -25.57
CA ASN A 386 1.01 21.70 -25.03
C ASN A 386 0.76 22.09 -23.57
N ASP A 387 0.33 21.14 -22.74
CA ASP A 387 0.17 21.31 -21.29
C ASP A 387 1.24 20.53 -20.50
N ALA A 388 2.10 21.25 -19.78
CA ALA A 388 3.14 20.66 -18.95
C ALA A 388 2.60 19.84 -17.76
N GLY A 389 1.32 19.96 -17.44
CA GLY A 389 0.59 19.12 -16.51
C GLY A 389 0.35 17.69 -17.02
N GLY A 390 0.66 17.37 -18.28
CA GLY A 390 0.40 16.05 -18.86
C GLY A 390 -1.07 15.86 -19.23
N THR A 391 -1.53 14.61 -19.27
CA THR A 391 -2.89 14.25 -19.70
C THR A 391 -3.65 13.63 -18.52
N ASN A 392 -4.94 13.96 -18.39
CA ASN A 392 -5.87 13.33 -17.46
C ASN A 392 -6.75 12.34 -18.22
N ILE A 393 -7.12 11.22 -17.59
CA ILE A 393 -8.36 10.51 -17.93
C ILE A 393 -9.50 11.39 -17.45
N TRP A 394 -10.45 11.72 -18.32
CA TRP A 394 -11.56 12.60 -18.01
C TRP A 394 -12.88 11.86 -18.17
N VAL A 395 -13.69 11.91 -17.11
CA VAL A 395 -15.01 11.28 -17.05
C VAL A 395 -16.04 12.30 -16.59
N ALA A 396 -17.19 12.35 -17.23
CA ALA A 396 -18.33 13.18 -16.84
C ALA A 396 -19.64 12.38 -16.87
N TYR A 397 -20.49 12.60 -15.88
CA TYR A 397 -21.74 11.88 -15.64
C TYR A 397 -22.94 12.84 -15.55
N GLY A 398 -24.15 12.28 -15.64
CA GLY A 398 -25.41 13.02 -15.59
C GLY A 398 -25.83 13.59 -16.96
N PRO A 399 -26.78 14.54 -17.01
CA PRO A 399 -27.37 15.27 -15.88
C PRO A 399 -28.51 14.53 -15.20
N TRP A 400 -28.79 14.86 -13.92
CA TRP A 400 -29.96 14.40 -13.18
C TRP A 400 -30.65 15.53 -12.42
N ASP A 401 -31.98 15.48 -12.30
CA ASP A 401 -32.70 16.34 -11.36
C ASP A 401 -32.95 15.54 -10.08
N LEU A 402 -32.52 16.05 -8.93
CA LEU A 402 -32.59 15.36 -7.63
C LEU A 402 -33.45 16.16 -6.65
N ALA A 403 -34.62 15.66 -6.31
CA ALA A 403 -35.44 16.20 -5.23
C ALA A 403 -34.80 15.91 -3.86
N PRO A 404 -35.20 16.60 -2.77
CA PRO A 404 -34.73 16.26 -1.43
C PRO A 404 -34.95 14.79 -1.10
N GLY A 405 -33.89 14.10 -0.70
CA GLY A 405 -33.86 12.66 -0.42
C GLY A 405 -33.45 11.77 -1.60
N ASP A 406 -33.50 12.28 -2.84
CA ASP A 406 -33.10 11.52 -4.03
C ASP A 406 -31.60 11.25 -4.03
N SER A 407 -31.20 10.16 -4.70
CA SER A 407 -29.80 9.79 -4.81
C SER A 407 -29.43 9.17 -6.15
N ILE A 408 -28.16 9.25 -6.49
CA ILE A 408 -27.54 8.54 -7.62
C ILE A 408 -26.27 7.83 -7.15
N THR A 409 -26.00 6.68 -7.71
CA THR A 409 -24.82 5.85 -7.42
C THR A 409 -23.95 5.65 -8.65
N ILE A 410 -22.63 5.77 -8.45
CA ILE A 410 -21.58 5.48 -9.43
C ILE A 410 -20.63 4.46 -8.81
N VAL A 411 -20.32 3.39 -9.53
CA VAL A 411 -19.34 2.38 -9.12
C VAL A 411 -18.13 2.43 -10.05
N GLU A 412 -17.00 2.80 -9.50
CA GLU A 412 -15.71 2.90 -10.18
C GLU A 412 -14.72 1.86 -9.62
N VAL A 413 -13.90 1.28 -10.49
CA VAL A 413 -12.71 0.53 -10.12
C VAL A 413 -11.51 1.42 -10.34
N GLU A 414 -10.56 1.45 -9.41
CA GLU A 414 -9.23 2.01 -9.64
C GLU A 414 -8.18 0.93 -9.44
N GLY A 415 -7.34 0.68 -10.45
CA GLY A 415 -6.41 -0.44 -10.45
C GLY A 415 -5.08 -0.13 -11.10
N VAL A 416 -4.08 -0.97 -10.81
CA VAL A 416 -2.75 -0.92 -11.42
C VAL A 416 -2.31 -2.33 -11.78
N SER A 417 -1.70 -2.48 -12.95
CA SER A 417 -1.13 -3.74 -13.42
C SER A 417 0.03 -3.50 -14.39
N GLY A 418 0.71 -4.55 -14.83
CA GLY A 418 1.88 -4.45 -15.71
C GLY A 418 2.78 -5.67 -15.62
N LEU A 419 3.99 -5.54 -16.17
CA LEU A 419 4.99 -6.61 -16.09
C LEU A 419 5.40 -6.90 -14.64
N SER A 420 5.54 -8.19 -14.32
CA SER A 420 6.10 -8.61 -13.04
C SER A 420 7.55 -8.13 -12.88
N ARG A 421 8.04 -8.03 -11.64
CA ARG A 421 9.43 -7.64 -11.36
C ARG A 421 10.44 -8.52 -12.10
N THR A 422 10.20 -9.83 -12.10
CA THR A 422 11.04 -10.81 -12.81
C THR A 422 11.05 -10.58 -14.31
N MET A 423 9.89 -10.28 -14.92
CA MET A 423 9.83 -9.96 -16.35
C MET A 423 10.50 -8.63 -16.67
N ALA A 424 10.33 -7.61 -15.83
CA ALA A 424 11.01 -6.32 -15.97
C ALA A 424 12.56 -6.46 -15.94
N GLU A 425 13.07 -7.39 -15.14
CA GLU A 425 14.50 -7.72 -15.09
C GLU A 425 14.95 -8.53 -16.31
N LEU A 426 14.18 -9.55 -16.71
CA LEU A 426 14.50 -10.42 -17.86
C LEU A 426 14.53 -9.62 -19.18
N ILE A 427 13.45 -8.91 -19.48
CA ILE A 427 13.31 -8.10 -20.69
C ILE A 427 14.33 -6.95 -20.68
N GLY A 428 14.44 -6.25 -19.56
CA GLY A 428 15.38 -5.15 -19.40
C GLY A 428 16.85 -5.56 -19.59
N LYS A 429 17.25 -6.72 -19.06
CA LYS A 429 18.61 -7.26 -19.23
C LYS A 429 18.88 -7.65 -20.69
N ARG A 430 17.91 -8.23 -21.40
CA ARG A 430 18.04 -8.57 -22.82
C ARG A 430 18.18 -7.32 -23.69
N TRP A 431 17.38 -6.29 -23.41
CA TRP A 431 17.48 -4.97 -24.05
C TRP A 431 18.85 -4.33 -23.79
N LYS A 432 19.31 -4.32 -22.53
CA LYS A 432 20.59 -3.73 -22.11
C LYS A 432 21.79 -4.36 -22.81
N LYS A 433 21.77 -5.69 -22.99
CA LYS A 433 22.81 -6.40 -23.74
C LYS A 433 22.97 -5.85 -25.16
N ALA A 434 21.86 -5.66 -25.87
CA ALA A 434 21.86 -5.10 -27.22
C ALA A 434 22.11 -3.58 -27.25
N TYR A 435 21.75 -2.87 -26.19
CA TYR A 435 22.10 -1.45 -26.04
C TYR A 435 23.61 -1.26 -25.87
N ASP A 436 24.28 -2.14 -25.13
CA ASP A 436 25.73 -2.07 -24.87
C ASP A 436 26.59 -2.65 -25.99
N ASP A 437 26.08 -3.64 -26.72
CA ASP A 437 26.74 -4.26 -27.85
C ASP A 437 25.97 -4.00 -29.15
N PRO A 438 26.41 -3.02 -29.97
CA PRO A 438 25.78 -2.70 -31.25
C PRO A 438 25.77 -3.86 -32.26
N ASN A 439 26.49 -4.96 -32.02
CA ASN A 439 26.48 -6.13 -32.90
C ASN A 439 25.40 -7.17 -32.50
N ASP A 440 24.79 -7.03 -31.33
CA ASP A 440 23.71 -7.91 -30.88
C ASP A 440 22.38 -7.46 -31.48
N ASN A 441 22.14 -7.86 -32.72
CA ASN A 441 20.96 -7.51 -33.51
C ASN A 441 19.77 -8.48 -33.32
N GLY A 442 19.78 -9.33 -32.27
CA GLY A 442 18.71 -10.29 -32.06
C GLY A 442 19.00 -11.71 -32.58
N PRO A 443 17.97 -12.52 -32.90
CA PRO A 443 16.55 -12.16 -32.87
C PRO A 443 16.04 -11.90 -31.43
N PHE A 444 15.06 -11.02 -31.30
CA PHE A 444 14.36 -10.73 -30.06
C PHE A 444 12.93 -11.27 -30.13
N GLU A 445 12.57 -12.18 -29.21
CA GLU A 445 11.25 -12.80 -29.14
C GLU A 445 10.19 -11.85 -28.57
N LEU A 446 9.11 -11.64 -29.32
CA LEU A 446 7.98 -10.79 -28.96
C LEU A 446 6.91 -11.58 -28.18
N PRO A 447 6.01 -10.90 -27.44
CA PRO A 447 4.97 -11.57 -26.65
C PRO A 447 4.05 -12.53 -27.45
N ASN A 448 3.86 -12.25 -28.74
CA ASN A 448 3.04 -13.08 -29.65
C ASN A 448 3.81 -14.27 -30.26
N GLY A 449 5.06 -14.49 -29.87
CA GLY A 449 5.93 -15.57 -30.38
C GLY A 449 6.63 -15.27 -31.71
N THR A 450 6.44 -14.10 -32.31
CA THR A 450 7.25 -13.67 -33.46
C THR A 450 8.57 -13.04 -32.98
N THR A 451 9.43 -12.62 -33.91
CA THR A 451 10.72 -12.00 -33.58
C THR A 451 10.90 -10.66 -34.29
N THR A 452 11.70 -9.78 -33.68
CA THR A 452 12.22 -8.55 -34.29
C THR A 452 13.75 -8.50 -34.18
N ASP A 453 14.38 -7.64 -34.96
CA ASP A 453 15.81 -7.31 -34.88
C ASP A 453 16.05 -5.94 -34.20
N ASP A 454 14.98 -5.26 -33.78
CA ASP A 454 15.04 -3.99 -33.03
C ASP A 454 14.79 -4.21 -31.54
N LYS A 455 15.81 -3.94 -30.73
CA LYS A 455 15.75 -4.02 -29.26
C LYS A 455 14.64 -3.15 -28.65
N ASP A 456 14.37 -1.98 -29.21
CA ASP A 456 13.38 -1.04 -28.68
C ASP A 456 11.97 -1.51 -29.02
N VAL A 457 11.74 -2.02 -30.23
CA VAL A 457 10.48 -2.71 -30.57
C VAL A 457 10.24 -3.88 -29.60
N PHE A 458 11.25 -4.73 -29.37
CA PHE A 458 11.14 -5.83 -28.41
C PHE A 458 10.70 -5.37 -27.02
N LYS A 459 11.39 -4.39 -26.45
CA LYS A 459 11.08 -3.86 -25.12
C LYS A 459 9.67 -3.24 -25.09
N ASN A 460 9.31 -2.46 -26.10
CA ASN A 460 8.05 -1.73 -26.16
C ASN A 460 6.85 -2.69 -26.23
N GLU A 461 6.91 -3.70 -27.08
CA GLU A 461 5.88 -4.74 -27.21
C GLU A 461 5.65 -5.47 -25.88
N TRP A 462 6.72 -5.84 -25.16
CA TRP A 462 6.58 -6.44 -23.83
C TRP A 462 5.94 -5.49 -22.82
N VAL A 463 6.30 -4.20 -22.82
CA VAL A 463 5.65 -3.21 -21.93
C VAL A 463 4.17 -3.06 -22.25
N TYR A 464 3.78 -3.09 -23.53
CA TYR A 464 2.39 -2.93 -23.95
C TYR A 464 1.47 -4.10 -23.60
N THR A 465 2.00 -5.29 -23.25
CA THR A 465 1.20 -6.35 -22.60
C THR A 465 0.57 -5.91 -21.26
N GLY A 466 1.04 -4.80 -20.69
CA GLY A 466 0.40 -4.15 -19.55
C GLY A 466 -1.03 -3.65 -19.84
N LYS A 467 -1.37 -3.36 -21.11
CA LYS A 467 -2.75 -3.04 -21.53
C LYS A 467 -3.69 -4.23 -21.28
N ASP A 468 -3.28 -5.42 -21.68
CA ASP A 468 -4.04 -6.66 -21.42
C ASP A 468 -4.16 -6.94 -19.92
N SER A 469 -3.07 -6.69 -19.19
CA SER A 469 -3.01 -6.93 -17.75
C SER A 469 -3.93 -6.01 -16.94
N ILE A 470 -4.07 -4.74 -17.33
CA ILE A 470 -5.01 -3.82 -16.67
C ILE A 470 -6.47 -4.09 -17.08
N LEU A 471 -6.73 -4.49 -18.33
CA LEU A 471 -8.07 -4.91 -18.75
C LEU A 471 -8.52 -6.20 -18.05
N LEU A 472 -7.61 -7.14 -17.82
CA LEU A 472 -7.88 -8.32 -16.99
C LEU A 472 -8.22 -7.93 -15.54
N THR A 473 -7.55 -6.90 -15.01
CA THR A 473 -7.81 -6.37 -13.66
C THR A 473 -9.23 -5.81 -13.57
N PHE A 474 -9.63 -4.97 -14.52
CA PHE A 474 -10.99 -4.42 -14.56
C PHE A 474 -12.05 -5.49 -14.80
N SER A 475 -11.75 -6.48 -15.63
CA SER A 475 -12.62 -7.63 -15.91
C SER A 475 -12.87 -8.48 -14.65
N ARG A 476 -11.83 -8.72 -13.83
CA ARG A 476 -11.96 -9.38 -12.53
C ARG A 476 -12.77 -8.55 -11.53
N ALA A 477 -12.57 -7.23 -11.52
CA ALA A 477 -13.33 -6.33 -10.66
C ALA A 477 -14.82 -6.31 -11.04
N LYS A 478 -15.16 -6.31 -12.34
CA LYS A 478 -16.54 -6.46 -12.83
C LYS A 478 -17.16 -7.78 -12.37
N ARG A 479 -16.48 -8.91 -12.55
CA ARG A 479 -16.97 -10.22 -12.06
C ARG A 479 -17.18 -10.24 -10.55
N ASN A 480 -16.25 -9.68 -9.79
CA ASN A 480 -16.37 -9.56 -8.33
C ASN A 480 -17.61 -8.73 -7.93
N TYR A 481 -17.81 -7.58 -8.57
CA TYR A 481 -18.99 -6.73 -8.37
C TYR A 481 -20.31 -7.44 -8.74
N ASP A 482 -20.36 -8.10 -9.90
CA ASP A 482 -21.54 -8.83 -10.38
C ASP A 482 -21.94 -10.00 -9.45
N MET A 483 -20.96 -10.56 -8.74
CA MET A 483 -21.17 -11.61 -7.73
C MET A 483 -21.56 -11.05 -6.35
N GLY A 484 -21.85 -9.75 -6.22
CA GLY A 484 -22.17 -9.13 -4.94
C GLY A 484 -21.02 -9.25 -3.93
N PHE A 485 -19.79 -9.18 -4.43
CA PHE A 485 -18.54 -9.37 -3.71
C PHE A 485 -18.26 -10.79 -3.17
N GLN A 486 -19.10 -11.77 -3.50
CA GLN A 486 -19.00 -13.15 -3.01
C GLN A 486 -17.96 -13.99 -3.79
N ILE A 487 -16.71 -13.51 -3.86
CA ILE A 487 -15.60 -14.27 -4.44
C ILE A 487 -15.12 -15.37 -3.48
N PRO A 488 -14.59 -16.50 -3.99
CA PRO A 488 -13.91 -17.49 -3.17
C PRO A 488 -12.83 -16.86 -2.29
N GLN A 489 -12.81 -17.26 -1.01
CA GLN A 489 -11.96 -16.67 0.02
C GLN A 489 -10.75 -17.57 0.31
N PRO A 490 -9.55 -17.00 0.51
CA PRO A 490 -8.43 -17.75 1.06
C PRO A 490 -8.67 -18.01 2.57
N PRO A 491 -7.95 -18.97 3.17
CA PRO A 491 -7.86 -19.07 4.62
C PRO A 491 -7.32 -17.78 5.25
N LEU A 492 -7.70 -17.53 6.51
CA LEU A 492 -7.12 -16.43 7.28
C LEU A 492 -5.63 -16.69 7.58
N PRO A 493 -4.77 -15.66 7.61
CA PRO A 493 -3.37 -15.83 8.01
C PRO A 493 -3.28 -16.24 9.49
N PRO A 494 -2.16 -16.84 9.94
CA PRO A 494 -1.93 -17.07 11.36
C PRO A 494 -1.92 -15.72 12.11
N PRO A 495 -2.58 -15.60 13.28
CA PRO A 495 -2.72 -14.33 13.98
C PRO A 495 -1.43 -13.88 14.67
N VAL A 496 -0.47 -14.79 14.82
CA VAL A 496 0.87 -14.52 15.36
C VAL A 496 1.90 -15.23 14.50
N PHE A 497 2.96 -14.53 14.12
CA PHE A 497 4.15 -15.10 13.47
C PHE A 497 5.42 -14.58 14.16
N GLN A 498 6.28 -15.49 14.61
CA GLN A 498 7.50 -15.19 15.33
C GLN A 498 8.72 -15.70 14.55
N VAL A 499 9.70 -14.82 14.40
CA VAL A 499 11.00 -15.10 13.79
C VAL A 499 12.08 -14.81 14.83
N GLU A 500 12.78 -15.85 15.28
CA GLU A 500 13.80 -15.78 16.33
C GLU A 500 15.17 -16.15 15.76
N SER A 501 16.10 -15.20 15.76
CA SER A 501 17.50 -15.38 15.42
C SER A 501 18.21 -16.23 16.48
N GLY A 502 18.66 -17.43 16.12
CA GLY A 502 19.33 -18.36 17.02
C GLY A 502 20.72 -18.80 16.56
N GLY A 503 21.40 -19.55 17.42
CA GLY A 503 22.61 -20.28 17.07
C GLY A 503 22.28 -21.51 16.22
N ASP A 504 22.91 -21.65 15.06
CA ASP A 504 22.72 -22.72 14.05
C ASP A 504 21.37 -22.82 13.33
N LEU A 505 20.34 -22.09 13.79
CA LEU A 505 19.07 -21.99 13.08
C LEU A 505 18.40 -20.63 13.31
N ILE A 506 17.49 -20.28 12.41
CA ILE A 506 16.48 -19.25 12.68
C ILE A 506 15.16 -19.98 12.95
N LYS A 507 14.60 -19.80 14.15
CA LYS A 507 13.37 -20.48 14.57
C LYS A 507 12.17 -19.66 14.14
N LEU A 508 11.28 -20.29 13.39
CA LEU A 508 10.01 -19.73 12.95
C LEU A 508 8.90 -20.45 13.70
N SER A 509 7.97 -19.70 14.28
CA SER A 509 6.78 -20.29 14.92
C SER A 509 5.55 -19.42 14.68
N TRP A 510 4.38 -20.03 14.64
CA TRP A 510 3.13 -19.32 14.36
C TRP A 510 1.99 -19.89 15.19
N ALA A 511 1.00 -19.04 15.47
CA ALA A 511 -0.26 -19.50 16.02
C ALA A 511 -1.11 -20.18 14.93
N ALA A 512 -1.99 -21.09 15.34
CA ALA A 512 -2.96 -21.70 14.43
C ALA A 512 -3.82 -20.62 13.76
N SER A 513 -3.98 -20.74 12.44
CA SER A 513 -4.92 -19.94 11.66
C SER A 513 -6.34 -20.19 12.19
N PRO A 514 -7.19 -19.16 12.27
CA PRO A 514 -8.61 -19.35 12.57
C PRO A 514 -9.32 -20.27 11.57
N SER A 515 -8.76 -20.45 10.37
CA SER A 515 -9.27 -21.30 9.30
C SER A 515 -8.81 -22.76 9.37
N GLU A 516 -7.99 -23.18 10.35
CA GLU A 516 -7.53 -24.59 10.44
C GLU A 516 -8.68 -25.60 10.58
N GLY A 517 -9.84 -25.17 11.07
CA GLY A 517 -11.04 -26.00 11.18
C GLY A 517 -11.85 -26.11 9.88
N ASP A 518 -11.52 -25.33 8.85
CA ASP A 518 -12.28 -25.30 7.60
C ASP A 518 -12.00 -26.58 6.78
N PRO A 519 -13.02 -27.20 6.15
CA PRO A 519 -12.85 -28.47 5.42
C PRO A 519 -11.87 -28.40 4.24
N ASP A 520 -11.67 -27.22 3.67
CA ASP A 520 -10.76 -26.96 2.55
C ASP A 520 -9.36 -26.51 3.01
N PHE A 521 -9.11 -26.37 4.32
CA PHE A 521 -7.81 -25.94 4.82
C PHE A 521 -6.69 -26.88 4.35
N GLY A 522 -5.69 -26.30 3.69
CA GLY A 522 -4.59 -27.01 3.05
C GLY A 522 -3.35 -27.06 3.92
N GLY A 523 -2.99 -25.98 4.60
CA GLY A 523 -1.81 -25.91 5.46
C GLY A 523 -1.08 -24.57 5.39
N TYR A 524 0.24 -24.60 5.58
CA TYR A 524 1.09 -23.41 5.60
C TYR A 524 2.24 -23.48 4.61
N ARG A 525 2.65 -22.32 4.08
CA ARG A 525 3.88 -22.15 3.29
C ARG A 525 4.69 -20.99 3.84
N ILE A 526 5.99 -21.21 4.00
CA ILE A 526 6.95 -20.22 4.50
C ILE A 526 7.92 -19.87 3.38
N TYR A 527 8.13 -18.57 3.22
CA TYR A 527 9.02 -18.03 2.24
C TYR A 527 10.11 -17.19 2.88
N ARG A 528 11.30 -17.19 2.28
CA ARG A 528 12.49 -16.47 2.74
C ARG A 528 13.13 -15.64 1.64
N ALA A 529 13.52 -14.43 2.00
CA ALA A 529 14.38 -13.55 1.22
C ALA A 529 15.71 -13.32 1.93
N VAL A 530 16.75 -12.96 1.15
CA VAL A 530 18.11 -12.72 1.64
C VAL A 530 18.52 -11.27 1.38
N GLY A 531 19.14 -10.63 2.35
CA GLY A 531 19.75 -9.31 2.24
C GLY A 531 18.78 -8.16 2.47
N LYS A 532 17.57 -8.20 1.89
CA LYS A 532 16.60 -7.11 1.96
C LYS A 532 15.13 -7.59 1.89
N PRO A 533 14.16 -6.82 2.43
CA PRO A 533 12.74 -7.20 2.47
C PRO A 533 12.00 -6.97 1.14
N ASP A 534 12.60 -6.22 0.20
CA ASP A 534 12.03 -5.85 -1.10
C ASP A 534 12.68 -6.63 -2.26
N THR A 535 12.72 -7.95 -2.14
CA THR A 535 13.32 -8.84 -3.15
C THR A 535 12.49 -10.11 -3.36
N VAL A 536 13.03 -11.04 -4.15
CA VAL A 536 12.42 -12.34 -4.40
C VAL A 536 12.47 -13.18 -3.14
N PHE A 537 11.31 -13.67 -2.72
CA PHE A 537 11.17 -14.63 -1.66
C PHE A 537 11.00 -16.03 -2.27
N ASN A 538 11.73 -17.01 -1.74
CA ASN A 538 11.62 -18.40 -2.19
C ASN A 538 10.96 -19.23 -1.09
N GLU A 539 10.16 -20.21 -1.49
CA GLU A 539 9.57 -21.17 -0.56
C GLU A 539 10.70 -22.00 0.07
N ILE A 540 10.70 -22.12 1.39
CA ILE A 540 11.70 -22.92 2.13
C ILE A 540 11.06 -24.04 2.95
N PHE A 541 9.75 -23.96 3.18
CA PHE A 541 9.01 -24.95 3.95
C PHE A 541 7.52 -24.89 3.61
N ALA A 542 6.88 -26.05 3.58
CA ALA A 542 5.44 -26.18 3.47
C ALA A 542 4.97 -27.38 4.29
N CYS A 543 3.82 -27.25 4.96
CA CYS A 543 3.19 -28.33 5.72
C CYS A 543 1.68 -28.40 5.44
N GLY A 544 1.08 -29.57 5.66
CA GLY A 544 -0.32 -29.86 5.41
C GLY A 544 -0.58 -30.63 4.11
N LYS A 545 -1.85 -30.70 3.71
CA LYS A 545 -2.34 -31.49 2.59
C LYS A 545 -1.63 -31.11 1.28
N GLY A 546 -1.07 -32.12 0.60
CA GLY A 546 -0.44 -31.94 -0.71
C GLY A 546 0.96 -31.32 -0.67
N THR A 547 1.62 -31.29 0.50
CA THR A 547 3.03 -30.89 0.63
C THR A 547 3.91 -32.08 1.00
N ASP A 548 5.23 -31.87 1.00
CA ASP A 548 6.21 -32.88 1.45
C ASP A 548 6.11 -33.19 2.96
N ASN A 549 5.45 -32.32 3.74
CA ASN A 549 5.22 -32.50 5.18
C ASN A 549 3.70 -32.54 5.45
N PRO A 550 3.02 -33.70 5.32
CA PRO A 550 1.56 -33.77 5.34
C PRO A 550 0.93 -33.44 6.69
N GLU A 551 1.69 -33.51 7.78
CA GLU A 551 1.24 -33.13 9.11
C GLU A 551 1.26 -31.59 9.26
N ILE A 552 0.17 -31.02 9.78
CA ILE A 552 0.13 -29.60 10.13
C ILE A 552 0.99 -29.39 11.38
N VAL A 553 1.98 -28.51 11.26
CA VAL A 553 2.86 -28.08 12.35
C VAL A 553 2.77 -26.57 12.55
N HIS A 554 3.31 -26.09 13.67
CA HIS A 554 3.28 -24.67 14.07
C HIS A 554 4.66 -24.07 14.34
N SER A 555 5.70 -24.79 13.90
CA SER A 555 7.09 -24.34 13.99
C SER A 555 7.94 -24.94 12.88
N TYR A 556 8.94 -24.20 12.43
CA TYR A 556 9.95 -24.64 11.49
C TYR A 556 11.31 -24.03 11.84
N ASN A 557 12.36 -24.84 11.79
CA ASN A 557 13.74 -24.39 12.03
C ASN A 557 14.45 -24.21 10.68
N ASP A 558 14.75 -22.97 10.30
CA ASP A 558 15.59 -22.72 9.12
C ASP A 558 17.06 -22.94 9.44
N VAL A 559 17.51 -24.18 9.19
CA VAL A 559 18.90 -24.64 9.34
C VAL A 559 19.75 -24.36 8.10
N ASN A 560 19.13 -23.91 7.01
CA ASN A 560 19.82 -23.65 5.73
C ASN A 560 20.23 -22.18 5.58
N ALA A 561 20.02 -21.36 6.61
CA ALA A 561 20.56 -20.01 6.67
C ALA A 561 22.10 -20.05 6.72
N VAL A 562 22.74 -18.98 6.26
CA VAL A 562 24.20 -18.82 6.21
C VAL A 562 24.56 -17.60 7.04
N ARG A 563 25.58 -17.74 7.88
CA ARG A 563 26.03 -16.65 8.77
C ARG A 563 26.50 -15.45 7.94
N GLY A 564 26.24 -14.26 8.48
CA GLY A 564 26.64 -12.99 7.86
C GLY A 564 25.64 -12.41 6.86
N TYR A 565 24.50 -13.07 6.64
CA TYR A 565 23.38 -12.54 5.85
C TYR A 565 22.21 -12.16 6.76
N SER A 566 21.45 -11.16 6.33
CA SER A 566 20.12 -10.84 6.87
C SER A 566 19.06 -11.66 6.13
N TYR A 567 18.08 -12.15 6.88
CA TYR A 567 16.96 -12.94 6.35
C TYR A 567 15.63 -12.29 6.67
N TYR A 568 14.70 -12.38 5.73
CA TYR A 568 13.34 -11.87 5.86
C TYR A 568 12.37 -13.00 5.52
N TYR A 569 11.24 -13.05 6.22
CA TYR A 569 10.29 -14.15 6.10
C TYR A 569 8.87 -13.66 5.89
N TYR A 570 8.04 -14.51 5.33
CA TYR A 570 6.59 -14.43 5.50
C TYR A 570 6.01 -15.84 5.50
N ILE A 571 4.82 -15.98 6.08
CA ILE A 571 4.05 -17.22 6.11
C ILE A 571 2.65 -16.97 5.56
N VAL A 572 2.15 -17.89 4.73
CA VAL A 572 0.76 -17.88 4.27
C VAL A 572 0.06 -19.15 4.68
N ALA A 573 -1.22 -19.04 5.03
CA ALA A 573 -2.13 -20.17 5.08
C ALA A 573 -2.73 -20.40 3.68
N PHE A 574 -2.89 -21.65 3.25
CA PHE A 574 -3.46 -21.99 1.95
C PHE A 574 -4.56 -23.04 2.07
N ASN A 575 -5.51 -23.04 1.13
CA ASN A 575 -6.55 -24.08 1.01
C ASN A 575 -6.25 -25.04 -0.14
N ASP A 576 -6.98 -26.15 -0.21
CA ASP A 576 -6.80 -27.16 -1.26
C ASP A 576 -7.45 -26.80 -2.62
N GLY A 577 -8.07 -25.62 -2.71
CA GLY A 577 -8.73 -25.11 -3.92
C GLY A 577 -10.14 -25.64 -4.17
N SER A 578 -10.66 -26.53 -3.33
CA SER A 578 -12.03 -27.06 -3.47
C SER A 578 -13.11 -25.97 -3.33
N ASN A 579 -12.80 -24.86 -2.63
CA ASN A 579 -13.69 -23.70 -2.50
C ASN A 579 -13.64 -22.71 -3.69
N ASN A 580 -12.67 -22.87 -4.61
CA ASN A 580 -12.39 -21.92 -5.69
C ASN A 580 -12.74 -22.52 -7.06
N GLN A 581 -14.05 -22.67 -7.29
CA GLN A 581 -14.63 -23.33 -8.48
C GLN A 581 -15.61 -22.40 -9.24
N THR A 582 -15.44 -21.08 -9.07
CA THR A 582 -16.30 -20.06 -9.69
C THR A 582 -15.52 -19.28 -10.74
N ASP A 583 -16.24 -18.61 -11.65
CA ASP A 583 -15.63 -17.75 -12.68
C ASP A 583 -15.02 -16.43 -12.16
N ALA A 584 -15.04 -16.17 -10.85
CA ALA A 584 -14.41 -14.98 -10.26
C ALA A 584 -12.95 -14.82 -10.71
N ASN A 585 -12.20 -15.92 -10.65
CA ASN A 585 -10.76 -15.99 -10.91
C ASN A 585 -10.34 -17.41 -11.34
N PRO A 586 -9.09 -17.63 -11.79
CA PRO A 586 -8.63 -18.99 -12.11
C PRO A 586 -8.85 -19.96 -10.95
N HIS A 587 -9.29 -21.19 -11.27
CA HIS A 587 -9.51 -22.25 -10.29
C HIS A 587 -8.19 -22.73 -9.67
N GLY A 588 -8.27 -23.25 -8.45
CA GLY A 588 -7.13 -23.82 -7.72
C GLY A 588 -6.96 -23.24 -6.32
N SER A 589 -5.84 -23.59 -5.69
CA SER A 589 -5.52 -23.17 -4.33
C SER A 589 -5.44 -21.65 -4.19
N LEU A 590 -6.05 -21.15 -3.12
CA LEU A 590 -5.95 -19.77 -2.65
C LEU A 590 -5.12 -19.72 -1.37
N HIS A 591 -4.41 -18.61 -1.16
CA HIS A 591 -3.65 -18.38 0.05
C HIS A 591 -3.88 -16.98 0.63
N SER A 592 -3.69 -16.86 1.94
CA SER A 592 -3.70 -15.56 2.62
C SER A 592 -2.64 -14.63 2.02
N SER A 593 -2.89 -13.34 2.04
CA SER A 593 -1.92 -12.35 1.54
C SER A 593 -0.60 -12.36 2.32
N LYS A 594 0.53 -12.32 1.60
CA LYS A 594 1.87 -12.22 2.19
C LYS A 594 2.05 -10.93 3.02
N TYR A 595 1.30 -9.87 2.71
CA TYR A 595 1.47 -8.56 3.35
C TYR A 595 1.02 -8.57 4.81
N TYR A 596 0.26 -9.59 5.25
CA TYR A 596 -0.14 -9.73 6.65
C TYR A 596 0.99 -10.22 7.58
N THR A 597 1.97 -10.98 7.07
CA THR A 597 2.98 -11.65 7.91
C THR A 597 4.41 -11.34 7.52
N ARG A 598 4.63 -10.54 6.46
CA ARG A 598 5.97 -10.26 5.94
C ARG A 598 6.79 -9.43 6.89
N THR A 599 8.01 -9.89 7.18
CA THR A 599 8.97 -9.16 7.98
C THR A 599 9.60 -7.99 7.22
N THR A 600 9.70 -6.84 7.88
CA THR A 600 10.47 -5.67 7.42
C THR A 600 11.80 -5.52 8.15
N GLU A 601 11.94 -6.20 9.28
CA GLU A 601 13.17 -6.28 10.07
C GLU A 601 13.92 -7.59 9.76
N PRO A 602 15.27 -7.57 9.82
CA PRO A 602 16.09 -8.73 9.51
C PRO A 602 16.18 -9.70 10.70
N ALA A 603 16.20 -10.99 10.40
CA ALA A 603 16.68 -12.04 11.28
C ALA A 603 18.06 -12.54 10.85
N TYR A 604 18.81 -13.12 11.78
CA TYR A 604 20.20 -13.52 11.58
C TYR A 604 20.48 -14.93 12.07
N LEU A 605 21.28 -15.66 11.31
CA LEU A 605 21.93 -16.85 11.83
C LEU A 605 23.11 -16.44 12.71
N LYS A 606 23.00 -16.70 14.01
CA LYS A 606 24.03 -16.36 15.01
C LYS A 606 25.02 -17.50 15.20
N ARG A 607 26.06 -17.29 15.99
CA ARG A 607 27.05 -18.33 16.25
C ARG A 607 26.41 -19.43 17.10
N LYS A 608 26.78 -20.70 16.89
CA LYS A 608 26.46 -21.78 17.83
C LYS A 608 26.99 -21.44 19.22
N SER A 609 26.22 -21.80 20.23
CA SER A 609 26.73 -21.91 21.59
C SER A 609 28.02 -22.74 21.65
N GLY A 610 28.94 -22.38 22.54
CA GLY A 610 30.12 -23.21 22.80
C GLY A 610 29.70 -24.58 23.36
N THR A 611 30.56 -25.58 23.26
CA THR A 611 30.30 -26.91 23.86
C THR A 611 30.94 -27.08 25.23
N ALA A 612 31.75 -26.11 25.68
CA ALA A 612 32.36 -26.11 27.00
C ALA A 612 32.69 -24.69 27.49
N LEU A 613 32.57 -24.45 28.80
CA LEU A 613 32.81 -23.13 29.42
C LEU A 613 34.26 -22.63 29.21
N ASN A 614 35.22 -23.54 29.05
CA ASN A 614 36.62 -23.17 28.79
C ASN A 614 36.83 -22.57 27.38
N GLN A 615 35.91 -22.81 26.43
CA GLN A 615 35.93 -22.27 25.07
C GLN A 615 35.52 -20.81 25.00
N ILE A 616 34.91 -20.28 26.07
CA ILE A 616 34.52 -18.87 26.14
C ILE A 616 35.74 -17.97 25.87
N ARG A 617 35.57 -17.01 24.96
CA ARG A 617 36.56 -16.00 24.60
C ARG A 617 35.96 -14.62 24.76
N ILE A 618 36.76 -13.70 25.29
CA ILE A 618 36.44 -12.27 25.32
C ILE A 618 37.34 -11.59 24.30
N VAL A 619 36.78 -10.83 23.36
CA VAL A 619 37.52 -10.23 22.25
C VAL A 619 37.08 -8.78 22.02
N PRO A 620 38.01 -7.81 21.95
CA PRO A 620 39.44 -7.96 22.20
C PRO A 620 39.74 -8.11 23.69
N ASN A 621 40.80 -8.83 24.01
CA ASN A 621 41.30 -8.96 25.39
C ASN A 621 42.83 -9.13 25.36
N PRO A 622 43.62 -8.08 25.63
CA PRO A 622 43.19 -6.78 26.15
C PRO A 622 42.39 -5.94 25.13
N TYR A 623 41.39 -5.20 25.60
CA TYR A 623 40.81 -4.07 24.87
C TYR A 623 41.78 -2.89 24.94
N TYR A 624 42.15 -2.30 23.82
CA TYR A 624 43.02 -1.12 23.76
C TYR A 624 42.40 -0.02 22.90
N ILE A 625 42.03 1.13 23.48
CA ILE A 625 41.22 2.16 22.80
C ILE A 625 41.90 2.76 21.56
N LYS A 626 43.25 2.78 21.52
CA LYS A 626 44.02 3.32 20.39
C LYS A 626 44.40 2.25 19.36
N ALA A 627 44.03 0.99 19.55
CA ALA A 627 44.24 -0.04 18.54
C ALA A 627 43.42 0.29 17.29
N SER A 628 44.04 0.25 16.11
CA SER A 628 43.31 0.47 14.87
C SER A 628 42.34 -0.69 14.59
N ALA A 629 41.25 -0.40 13.87
CA ALA A 629 40.29 -1.39 13.38
C ALA A 629 40.91 -2.46 12.45
N ARG A 630 42.14 -2.23 11.95
CA ARG A 630 42.89 -3.19 11.14
C ARG A 630 43.75 -4.14 11.98
N GLU A 631 43.97 -3.84 13.26
CA GLU A 631 44.95 -4.55 14.10
C GLU A 631 44.30 -5.34 15.23
N MET A 632 43.31 -4.80 15.97
CA MET A 632 42.68 -5.50 17.11
C MET A 632 41.24 -5.10 17.45
N GLN A 633 40.59 -4.17 16.72
CA GLN A 633 39.23 -3.68 17.03
C GLN A 633 38.22 -3.91 15.88
N PHE A 634 36.93 -3.82 16.20
CA PHE A 634 35.84 -3.87 15.23
C PHE A 634 35.73 -2.53 14.46
N PRO A 635 35.77 -2.53 13.11
CA PRO A 635 35.71 -1.29 12.32
C PRO A 635 34.47 -0.44 12.62
N LYS A 636 34.71 0.82 13.03
CA LYS A 636 33.67 1.81 13.38
C LYS A 636 32.79 1.45 14.60
N GLU A 637 33.18 0.45 15.38
CA GLU A 637 32.48 0.03 16.60
C GLU A 637 33.40 0.19 17.82
N TYR A 638 33.67 1.45 18.18
CA TYR A 638 34.47 1.80 19.36
C TYR A 638 33.79 1.27 20.63
N ASP A 639 34.58 0.88 21.63
CA ASP A 639 34.10 0.39 22.94
C ASP A 639 33.36 -0.96 22.93
N LYS A 640 33.27 -1.63 21.77
CA LYS A 640 32.68 -2.96 21.66
C LYS A 640 33.61 -4.07 22.14
N ILE A 641 33.09 -4.89 23.03
CA ILE A 641 33.68 -6.15 23.51
C ILE A 641 32.71 -7.28 23.18
N MET A 642 33.21 -8.36 22.60
CA MET A 642 32.43 -9.55 22.25
C MET A 642 32.75 -10.70 23.19
N PHE A 643 31.71 -11.38 23.64
CA PHE A 643 31.79 -12.68 24.30
C PHE A 643 31.46 -13.76 23.28
N TYR A 644 32.40 -14.68 23.01
CA TYR A 644 32.24 -15.75 22.03
C TYR A 644 32.27 -17.12 22.69
N ASN A 645 31.58 -18.08 22.05
CA ASN A 645 31.40 -19.47 22.49
C ASN A 645 30.80 -19.56 23.90
N ILE A 646 29.90 -18.62 24.24
CA ILE A 646 29.16 -18.65 25.50
C ILE A 646 28.04 -19.71 25.45
N PRO A 647 27.55 -20.18 26.61
CA PRO A 647 26.33 -20.98 26.68
C PRO A 647 25.14 -20.17 26.13
N GLY A 648 24.29 -20.81 25.32
CA GLY A 648 23.17 -20.15 24.64
C GLY A 648 22.15 -19.52 25.57
N LYS A 649 22.11 -19.96 26.84
CA LYS A 649 21.38 -19.30 27.91
C LYS A 649 22.27 -19.16 29.14
N CYS A 650 22.71 -17.93 29.41
CA CYS A 650 23.56 -17.63 30.55
C CYS A 650 23.36 -16.20 31.05
N LYS A 651 23.78 -15.95 32.28
CA LYS A 651 23.90 -14.62 32.86
C LYS A 651 25.37 -14.22 32.81
N ILE A 652 25.64 -13.05 32.25
CA ILE A 652 26.97 -12.46 32.20
C ILE A 652 27.03 -11.32 33.21
N SER A 653 27.82 -11.48 34.26
CA SER A 653 28.01 -10.47 35.30
C SER A 653 29.44 -9.94 35.26
N ILE A 654 29.59 -8.63 35.15
CA ILE A 654 30.88 -7.97 34.99
C ILE A 654 31.22 -7.23 36.28
N TYR A 655 32.38 -7.53 36.85
CA TYR A 655 32.85 -6.97 38.11
C TYR A 655 34.17 -6.21 37.94
N THR A 656 34.39 -5.21 38.81
CA THR A 656 35.72 -4.58 38.98
C THR A 656 36.73 -5.56 39.59
N GLU A 657 38.00 -5.19 39.65
CA GLU A 657 39.04 -5.97 40.32
C GLU A 657 38.79 -6.15 41.84
N ARG A 658 37.93 -5.30 42.43
CA ARG A 658 37.54 -5.33 43.84
C ARG A 658 36.29 -6.16 44.11
N GLY A 659 35.61 -6.62 43.06
CA GLY A 659 34.38 -7.41 43.15
C GLY A 659 33.08 -6.59 43.11
N ASP A 660 33.13 -5.31 42.72
CA ASP A 660 31.91 -4.51 42.54
C ASP A 660 31.22 -4.87 41.22
N LEU A 661 29.94 -5.22 41.25
CA LEU A 661 29.15 -5.51 40.05
C LEU A 661 28.85 -4.21 39.30
N ILE A 662 29.21 -4.16 38.01
CA ILE A 662 29.08 -2.96 37.18
C ILE A 662 28.18 -3.14 35.94
N ALA A 663 27.96 -4.38 35.49
CA ALA A 663 27.02 -4.67 34.42
C ALA A 663 26.47 -6.09 34.53
N THR A 664 25.20 -6.25 34.19
CA THR A 664 24.55 -7.56 34.05
C THR A 664 23.90 -7.68 32.67
N ILE A 665 24.19 -8.77 31.97
CA ILE A 665 23.58 -9.10 30.68
C ILE A 665 22.88 -10.45 30.82
N ASP A 666 21.57 -10.47 30.59
CA ASP A 666 20.77 -11.69 30.57
C ASP A 666 20.74 -12.23 29.13
N HIS A 667 21.62 -13.18 28.85
CA HIS A 667 21.78 -13.79 27.52
C HIS A 667 20.85 -15.00 27.38
N ASN A 668 19.80 -14.88 26.57
CA ASN A 668 18.76 -15.91 26.42
C ASN A 668 18.40 -16.22 24.96
N ASP A 669 19.20 -15.75 23.99
CA ASP A 669 18.89 -15.87 22.56
C ASP A 669 19.38 -17.18 21.92
N GLY A 670 19.99 -18.07 22.71
CA GLY A 670 20.48 -19.37 22.25
C GLY A 670 21.81 -19.33 21.50
N SER A 671 22.40 -18.15 21.29
CA SER A 671 23.60 -17.99 20.49
C SER A 671 24.89 -18.15 21.30
N GLY A 672 26.02 -18.25 20.59
CA GLY A 672 27.34 -18.28 21.20
C GLY A 672 28.01 -16.91 21.22
N ASP A 673 27.28 -15.84 20.94
CA ASP A 673 27.82 -14.49 20.81
C ASP A 673 26.98 -13.44 21.52
N GLU A 674 27.63 -12.63 22.36
CA GLU A 674 26.99 -11.50 23.05
C GLU A 674 27.91 -10.27 22.98
N ALA A 675 27.32 -9.10 22.73
CA ALA A 675 28.06 -7.85 22.58
C ALA A 675 27.88 -6.95 23.81
N TRP A 676 28.97 -6.35 24.28
CA TRP A 676 28.96 -5.36 25.35
C TRP A 676 29.74 -4.12 24.94
N ASN A 677 29.08 -2.96 24.95
CA ASN A 677 29.66 -1.68 24.55
C ASN A 677 30.52 -1.03 25.66
N SER A 678 31.04 -1.80 26.61
CA SER A 678 31.85 -1.30 27.74
C SER A 678 31.14 -0.23 28.59
N ILE A 679 29.81 -0.26 28.63
CA ILE A 679 28.96 0.66 29.39
C ILE A 679 28.35 -0.09 30.59
N THR A 680 28.47 0.50 31.78
CA THR A 680 27.89 -0.03 33.02
C THR A 680 26.37 0.16 33.06
N ASP A 681 25.69 -0.54 33.97
CA ASP A 681 24.24 -0.38 34.20
C ASP A 681 23.88 1.07 34.63
N TYR A 682 24.87 1.82 35.13
CA TYR A 682 24.78 3.24 35.48
C TYR A 682 25.11 4.19 34.31
N ARG A 683 25.19 3.67 33.08
CA ARG A 683 25.50 4.41 31.85
C ARG A 683 26.87 5.12 31.86
N GLN A 684 27.84 4.54 32.55
CA GLN A 684 29.22 5.03 32.53
C GLN A 684 30.10 4.12 31.67
N VAL A 685 30.99 4.73 30.87
CA VAL A 685 32.02 3.98 30.16
C VAL A 685 33.08 3.54 31.17
N ILE A 686 33.44 2.26 31.17
CA ILE A 686 34.43 1.71 32.10
C ILE A 686 35.84 2.30 31.85
N VAL A 687 36.71 2.33 32.86
CA VAL A 687 38.09 2.88 32.74
C VAL A 687 39.15 1.79 32.53
N SER A 688 40.40 2.18 32.30
CA SER A 688 41.55 1.26 32.26
C SER A 688 41.65 0.44 33.54
N GLY A 689 41.74 -0.88 33.42
CA GLY A 689 41.70 -1.78 34.57
C GLY A 689 41.56 -3.25 34.20
N ILE A 690 41.46 -4.08 35.24
CA ILE A 690 41.17 -5.51 35.12
C ILE A 690 39.75 -5.73 35.61
N TYR A 691 38.94 -6.39 34.78
CA TYR A 691 37.57 -6.75 35.08
C TYR A 691 37.42 -8.27 35.15
N LEU A 692 36.51 -8.75 35.99
CA LEU A 692 36.15 -10.15 36.10
C LEU A 692 34.78 -10.34 35.45
N VAL A 693 34.71 -11.16 34.41
CA VAL A 693 33.46 -11.50 33.73
C VAL A 693 33.07 -12.90 34.13
N HIS A 694 31.97 -13.01 34.88
CA HIS A 694 31.40 -14.25 35.34
C HIS A 694 30.26 -14.67 34.43
N PHE A 695 30.32 -15.89 33.90
CA PHE A 695 29.29 -16.50 33.09
C PHE A 695 28.64 -17.61 33.91
N GLU A 696 27.32 -17.54 34.11
CA GLU A 696 26.53 -18.54 34.83
C GLU A 696 25.43 -19.09 33.92
N VAL A 697 25.38 -20.40 33.72
CA VAL A 697 24.38 -21.07 32.90
C VAL A 697 23.02 -21.04 33.61
N THR A 698 21.99 -20.50 32.96
CA THR A 698 20.68 -20.23 33.59
C THR A 698 19.70 -21.40 33.50
N GLU A 699 19.93 -22.35 32.58
CA GLU A 699 19.15 -23.58 32.39
C GLU A 699 19.98 -24.73 31.81
N ASN A 700 19.47 -25.96 31.83
CA ASN A 700 20.15 -27.08 31.20
C ASN A 700 20.15 -26.90 29.68
N ILE A 701 21.33 -26.97 29.05
CA ILE A 701 21.52 -26.85 27.60
C ILE A 701 21.99 -28.19 27.07
N TYR A 702 21.28 -28.70 26.07
CA TYR A 702 21.59 -29.97 25.42
C TYR A 702 22.11 -29.72 24.00
N ASP A 703 22.94 -30.63 23.51
CA ASP A 703 23.34 -30.64 22.11
C ASP A 703 22.12 -30.97 21.25
N PRO A 704 21.77 -30.12 20.27
CA PRO A 704 20.56 -30.29 19.47
C PRO A 704 20.62 -31.52 18.53
N GLU A 705 21.81 -32.06 18.24
CA GLU A 705 21.98 -33.23 17.36
C GLU A 705 22.04 -34.53 18.16
N THR A 706 22.79 -34.55 19.27
CA THR A 706 23.03 -35.77 20.04
C THR A 706 22.12 -35.93 21.26
N SER A 707 21.39 -34.88 21.64
CA SER A 707 20.63 -34.78 22.90
C SER A 707 21.47 -34.96 24.17
N GLU A 708 22.80 -34.88 24.06
CA GLU A 708 23.70 -34.92 25.21
C GLU A 708 23.65 -33.61 26.00
N LEU A 709 23.73 -33.68 27.33
CA LEU A 709 23.78 -32.48 28.17
C LEU A 709 25.13 -31.76 28.00
N LEU A 710 25.12 -30.56 27.39
CA LEU A 710 26.32 -29.73 27.21
C LEU A 710 26.63 -28.90 28.45
N PHE A 711 25.60 -28.27 29.03
CA PHE A 711 25.73 -27.45 30.24
C PHE A 711 24.59 -27.74 31.20
N LYS A 712 24.90 -27.83 32.49
CA LYS A 712 23.91 -27.91 33.55
C LYS A 712 23.61 -26.50 34.08
N LYS A 713 22.36 -26.26 34.46
CA LYS A 713 21.98 -25.04 35.19
C LYS A 713 22.90 -24.86 36.41
N GLY A 714 23.48 -23.66 36.53
CA GLY A 714 24.43 -23.28 37.58
C GLY A 714 25.90 -23.56 37.26
N ASP A 715 26.21 -24.23 36.15
CA ASP A 715 27.59 -24.31 35.67
C ASP A 715 28.11 -22.90 35.39
N SER A 716 29.32 -22.59 35.84
CA SER A 716 29.85 -21.24 35.73
C SER A 716 31.36 -21.17 35.52
N ILE A 717 31.82 -20.07 34.92
CA ILE A 717 33.24 -19.77 34.76
C ILE A 717 33.47 -18.26 34.87
N THR A 718 34.61 -17.88 35.46
CA THR A 718 35.07 -16.49 35.47
C THR A 718 36.25 -16.33 34.52
N LYS A 719 36.19 -15.30 33.67
CA LYS A 719 37.27 -14.91 32.76
C LYS A 719 37.75 -13.50 33.11
N LYS A 720 39.04 -13.27 32.93
CA LYS A 720 39.65 -11.94 33.10
C LYS A 720 39.49 -11.14 31.81
N LEU A 721 39.06 -9.88 31.90
CA LEU A 721 39.06 -8.89 30.83
C LEU A 721 40.03 -7.75 31.20
N ILE A 722 40.97 -7.42 30.33
CA ILE A 722 41.89 -6.30 30.51
C ILE A 722 41.46 -5.16 29.59
N VAL A 723 41.37 -3.95 30.13
CA VAL A 723 40.96 -2.74 29.40
C VAL A 723 42.05 -1.69 29.54
N ILE A 724 42.47 -1.13 28.40
CA ILE A 724 43.49 -0.10 28.27
C ILE A 724 42.88 1.05 27.46
N ARG A 725 42.46 2.09 28.16
CA ARG A 725 41.98 3.36 27.60
C ARG A 725 43.04 4.44 27.70
#